data_AF-A0A1S1Y0J2-F1
#
_entry.id   AF-A0A1S1Y0J2-F1
#
_cell.length_a   1.000
_cell.length_b   1.000
_cell.length_c   1.000
_cell.angle_alpha   90.00
_cell.angle_beta   90.00
_cell.angle_gamma   90.00
#
_symmetry.space_group_name_H-M   'P 1'
#
loop_
_entity.id
_entity.type
_entity.pdbx_description
1 polymer ?
#
loop_
_entity_poly.entity_id
_entity_poly.type
_entity_poly.pdbx_seq_one_letter_code
_entity_poly.pdbx_strand_id
1 'polypeptide(L)'
;MAAWIRPLLRFGYCAEAGAAILFFGSLAHSPDLHDAGVAALAELIEQGYRVPSENDPVRVFPTLTNGQFSASHAGGWRPGAIYLRQQPQGGLDAAVYLRHELFHEASHRSCGGLWPTWIEEAAAMRFSGELSNVDAPSQLNAAELEALAADIRSGNQLSAKARSLLGRLAVTAEWPARACGAPPQWQSWLGSNASAGAGYLLMNLISGRILDQGGDSQTALPPGSLLKIPYAAALRNANPEVLTTELATSDTDKLLQRRAQFQPDLYRRFLPEASRPGPPTAQIDDQGWRVFLGERDADGRFPIVADLPELALTMRAAMLSQPSYFQGLAQNGSLPGSTLVARPDSELAILRRLQAMAKTGTVSSADGQAEIGHLMVAWPAGHPVYLAVFRQRGVNGAGVLAYASPRLQRWQQQYPAEFATVRVRLLSATERNSWQADADCPELNGPAGRFSRCGSFTLVSSARGSRSVRLIAGLLNDVGDGPDILETDAETYADGVLSAEAQTLTGSARRAMRALVIWNGSHGKHRHSESQALCDTTHCMVFLGEAPNTHSRSGERTDPNLLRLLDALADGQTWLPFANGGDRRWIRQIAAAELEGRFAEQRIDAIRRERRKTGELLVRLYYPESEEVLACEVFRNTLKLPSCPDRIEALSGGRGWQFEGVGSGHGLGLSILRAQALAEAGYSAEQILRDAFTAAGE
;
A
#
# COMPACT_ATOMS: atom_id res chain seq x y z
N MET A 1 -48.25 25.57 44.28
CA MET A 1 -48.96 24.96 43.13
C MET A 1 -47.86 24.52 42.15
N ALA A 2 -47.31 23.29 42.20
CA ALA A 2 -47.88 22.00 41.72
C ALA A 2 -48.28 22.08 40.22
N ALA A 3 -47.91 21.22 39.27
CA ALA A 3 -47.26 19.90 39.22
C ALA A 3 -46.78 19.63 37.75
N TRP A 4 -45.58 19.06 37.49
CA TRP A 4 -45.29 17.72 36.92
C TRP A 4 -46.09 17.19 35.67
N ILE A 5 -45.33 16.85 34.58
CA ILE A 5 -45.48 15.78 33.54
C ILE A 5 -46.34 15.98 32.24
N ARG A 6 -45.76 15.57 31.07
CA ARG A 6 -46.24 15.36 29.64
C ARG A 6 -47.43 14.36 29.47
N PRO A 7 -48.13 14.11 28.29
CA PRO A 7 -47.59 13.86 26.89
C PRO A 7 -48.49 14.12 25.58
N LEU A 8 -47.84 14.13 24.38
CA LEU A 8 -48.14 13.66 22.95
C LEU A 8 -49.39 14.01 22.03
N LEU A 9 -49.11 14.65 20.84
CA LEU A 9 -49.50 14.54 19.37
C LEU A 9 -50.89 14.10 18.75
N ARG A 10 -51.39 14.78 17.67
CA ARG A 10 -51.66 14.32 16.24
C ARG A 10 -52.76 15.07 15.41
N PHE A 11 -52.59 15.11 14.06
CA PHE A 11 -53.57 15.28 12.92
C PHE A 11 -53.59 16.56 12.03
N GLY A 12 -52.49 16.84 11.31
CA GLY A 12 -52.46 17.74 10.13
C GLY A 12 -51.59 17.25 8.96
N TYR A 13 -51.18 15.98 8.95
CA TYR A 13 -50.03 15.44 8.20
C TYR A 13 -50.34 14.62 6.91
N CYS A 14 -51.56 14.66 6.36
CA CYS A 14 -51.99 13.61 5.43
C CYS A 14 -52.05 13.94 3.92
N ALA A 15 -51.81 15.19 3.48
CA ALA A 15 -51.79 15.50 2.03
C ALA A 15 -50.37 15.63 1.43
N GLU A 16 -49.35 15.86 2.26
CA GLU A 16 -47.92 15.85 1.86
C GLU A 16 -47.26 14.46 2.04
N ALA A 17 -48.00 13.49 2.57
CA ALA A 17 -47.50 12.15 2.91
C ALA A 17 -47.21 11.22 1.71
N GLY A 18 -47.55 11.58 0.47
CA GLY A 18 -47.30 10.74 -0.71
C GLY A 18 -45.83 10.73 -1.15
N ALA A 19 -45.23 11.91 -1.28
CA ALA A 19 -43.82 12.07 -1.66
C ALA A 19 -42.88 11.92 -0.45
N ALA A 20 -43.40 12.18 0.75
CA ALA A 20 -42.65 12.12 1.99
C ALA A 20 -42.30 10.69 2.47
N ILE A 21 -42.95 9.64 1.96
CA ILE A 21 -42.67 8.26 2.43
C ILE A 21 -41.38 7.69 1.81
N LEU A 22 -40.85 8.24 0.70
CA LEU A 22 -39.64 7.70 0.06
C LEU A 22 -38.49 8.70 -0.17
N PHE A 23 -38.74 10.02 -0.22
CA PHE A 23 -37.66 11.03 -0.14
C PHE A 23 -37.35 11.45 1.31
N PHE A 24 -38.33 11.34 2.22
CA PHE A 24 -38.35 12.01 3.54
C PHE A 24 -38.55 11.10 4.75
N GLY A 25 -38.58 9.77 4.60
CA GLY A 25 -38.56 8.88 5.77
C GLY A 25 -37.36 9.15 6.70
N SER A 26 -36.31 9.77 6.16
CA SER A 26 -35.14 10.24 6.89
C SER A 26 -35.24 11.70 7.34
N LEU A 27 -35.77 12.62 6.50
CA LEU A 27 -35.85 14.09 6.73
C LEU A 27 -37.17 14.59 7.37
N ALA A 28 -38.14 13.72 7.67
CA ALA A 28 -39.45 14.04 8.26
C ALA A 28 -39.41 14.82 9.59
N HIS A 29 -38.23 15.04 10.15
CA HIS A 29 -38.02 15.79 11.39
C HIS A 29 -37.44 17.20 11.13
N SER A 30 -37.46 17.70 9.87
CA SER A 30 -37.14 19.10 9.49
C SER A 30 -37.90 19.56 8.21
N PRO A 31 -39.07 20.24 8.34
CA PRO A 31 -39.94 20.67 7.23
C PRO A 31 -39.32 21.70 6.26
N ASP A 32 -38.47 22.61 6.74
CA ASP A 32 -37.90 23.66 5.88
C ASP A 32 -36.85 23.10 4.88
N LEU A 33 -36.12 22.06 5.29
CA LEU A 33 -35.18 21.31 4.43
C LEU A 33 -35.91 20.49 3.37
N HIS A 34 -37.15 20.08 3.67
CA HIS A 34 -37.98 19.33 2.74
C HIS A 34 -38.36 20.15 1.52
N ASP A 35 -38.89 21.33 1.76
CA ASP A 35 -39.38 22.19 0.69
C ASP A 35 -38.23 22.73 -0.18
N ALA A 36 -37.06 22.98 0.43
CA ALA A 36 -35.85 23.37 -0.29
C ALA A 36 -35.33 22.28 -1.26
N GLY A 37 -35.42 21.00 -0.89
CA GLY A 37 -35.00 19.88 -1.74
C GLY A 37 -35.93 19.67 -2.94
N VAL A 38 -37.25 19.80 -2.74
CA VAL A 38 -38.27 19.65 -3.80
C VAL A 38 -38.15 20.76 -4.84
N ALA A 39 -37.90 22.00 -4.40
CA ALA A 39 -37.68 23.12 -5.32
C ALA A 39 -36.41 22.93 -6.19
N ALA A 40 -35.32 22.42 -5.60
CA ALA A 40 -34.04 22.23 -6.31
C ALA A 40 -34.12 21.20 -7.45
N LEU A 41 -34.88 20.12 -7.26
CA LEU A 41 -35.05 19.07 -8.25
C LEU A 41 -35.87 19.55 -9.46
N ALA A 42 -36.88 20.38 -9.22
CA ALA A 42 -37.69 20.98 -10.29
C ALA A 42 -36.83 21.91 -11.18
N GLU A 43 -35.96 22.75 -10.58
CA GLU A 43 -35.04 23.61 -11.34
C GLU A 43 -34.03 22.82 -12.18
N LEU A 44 -33.51 21.70 -11.65
CA LEU A 44 -32.57 20.83 -12.39
C LEU A 44 -33.24 20.13 -13.59
N ILE A 45 -34.50 19.72 -13.46
CA ILE A 45 -35.30 19.14 -14.57
C ILE A 45 -35.50 20.16 -15.68
N GLU A 46 -35.84 21.42 -15.35
CA GLU A 46 -36.01 22.49 -16.34
C GLU A 46 -34.70 22.82 -17.08
N GLN A 47 -33.55 22.75 -16.39
CA GLN A 47 -32.22 22.91 -16.99
C GLN A 47 -31.76 21.66 -17.78
N GLY A 48 -32.60 20.63 -17.87
CA GLY A 48 -32.37 19.43 -18.67
C GLY A 48 -31.49 18.37 -18.00
N TYR A 49 -31.22 18.46 -16.70
CA TYR A 49 -30.53 17.40 -15.95
C TYR A 49 -31.48 16.23 -15.67
N ARG A 50 -30.93 15.01 -15.67
CA ARG A 50 -31.61 13.85 -15.10
C ARG A 50 -31.50 13.89 -13.58
N VAL A 51 -32.65 13.80 -12.92
CA VAL A 51 -32.77 13.82 -11.46
C VAL A 51 -33.37 12.51 -10.93
N PRO A 52 -33.26 12.24 -9.62
CA PRO A 52 -33.87 11.06 -8.99
C PRO A 52 -35.39 10.96 -9.23
N SER A 53 -35.92 9.74 -9.37
CA SER A 53 -37.36 9.44 -9.55
C SER A 53 -37.78 8.27 -8.66
N GLU A 54 -39.08 7.93 -8.60
CA GLU A 54 -39.58 6.78 -7.81
C GLU A 54 -38.94 5.43 -8.20
N ASN A 55 -38.48 5.28 -9.45
CA ASN A 55 -37.84 4.06 -9.94
C ASN A 55 -36.32 4.05 -9.72
N ASP A 56 -35.72 5.18 -9.32
CA ASP A 56 -34.29 5.34 -9.06
C ASP A 56 -34.08 6.42 -7.97
N PRO A 57 -34.43 6.11 -6.71
CA PRO A 57 -34.47 7.08 -5.63
C PRO A 57 -33.07 7.36 -5.07
N VAL A 58 -32.88 8.57 -4.53
CA VAL A 58 -31.71 8.94 -3.72
C VAL A 58 -32.08 8.85 -2.24
N ARG A 59 -31.20 8.30 -1.40
CA ARG A 59 -31.42 8.24 0.04
C ARG A 59 -30.69 9.40 0.72
N VAL A 60 -31.43 10.36 1.25
CA VAL A 60 -30.85 11.42 2.08
C VAL A 60 -30.77 10.93 3.52
N PHE A 61 -29.67 11.11 4.24
CA PHE A 61 -29.53 10.70 5.65
C PHE A 61 -29.23 11.92 6.52
N PRO A 62 -30.17 12.35 7.37
CA PRO A 62 -29.93 13.45 8.30
C PRO A 62 -29.25 13.03 9.61
N THR A 63 -29.28 11.76 10.05
CA THR A 63 -28.47 11.22 11.18
C THR A 63 -28.63 9.69 11.33
N LEU A 64 -27.62 8.88 11.01
CA LEU A 64 -27.30 7.57 11.60
C LEU A 64 -25.96 7.09 11.02
N THR A 65 -25.16 6.46 11.87
CA THR A 65 -23.76 6.05 11.68
C THR A 65 -22.71 7.16 11.70
N ASN A 66 -22.22 7.39 12.93
CA ASN A 66 -20.88 7.87 13.34
C ASN A 66 -19.71 7.00 12.80
N GLY A 67 -20.00 6.13 11.83
CA GLY A 67 -19.03 5.36 11.08
C GLY A 67 -18.51 6.26 9.98
N GLN A 68 -17.25 6.65 10.15
CA GLN A 68 -16.51 7.58 9.31
C GLN A 68 -16.65 7.22 7.83
N PHE A 69 -17.57 7.89 7.14
CA PHE A 69 -17.43 8.11 5.71
C PHE A 69 -16.07 8.80 5.52
N SER A 70 -15.21 8.27 4.64
CA SER A 70 -13.89 8.86 4.41
C SER A 70 -13.99 10.36 4.12
N ALA A 71 -13.05 11.11 4.69
CA ALA A 71 -12.99 12.56 4.80
C ALA A 71 -12.68 13.37 3.52
N SER A 72 -13.33 13.03 2.40
CA SER A 72 -13.67 13.99 1.32
C SER A 72 -14.91 13.46 0.54
N HIS A 73 -15.87 12.78 1.19
CA HIS A 73 -17.16 13.25 1.79
C HIS A 73 -18.27 13.51 0.74
N ALA A 74 -19.33 12.71 0.58
CA ALA A 74 -19.76 11.44 1.24
C ALA A 74 -20.69 10.60 0.32
N GLY A 75 -20.61 9.27 0.17
CA GLY A 75 -19.67 8.27 0.67
C GLY A 75 -18.71 7.79 -0.40
N GLY A 76 -17.73 8.65 -0.70
CA GLY A 76 -16.70 8.47 -1.73
C GLY A 76 -17.15 8.68 -3.17
N TRP A 77 -18.41 9.08 -3.41
CA TRP A 77 -19.20 8.82 -4.63
C TRP A 77 -19.83 7.44 -4.63
N ARG A 78 -20.75 7.22 -3.69
CA ARG A 78 -21.80 6.22 -3.85
C ARG A 78 -23.00 6.92 -4.50
N PRO A 79 -23.31 6.67 -5.77
CA PRO A 79 -24.56 7.12 -6.38
C PRO A 79 -25.73 6.58 -5.54
N GLY A 80 -26.75 7.42 -5.32
CA GLY A 80 -27.96 7.01 -4.58
C GLY A 80 -27.97 7.27 -3.07
N ALA A 81 -26.97 7.96 -2.49
CA ALA A 81 -27.02 8.39 -1.07
C ALA A 81 -26.39 9.78 -0.82
N ILE A 82 -27.16 10.70 -0.21
CA ILE A 82 -26.76 12.06 0.18
C ILE A 82 -26.71 12.15 1.70
N TYR A 83 -25.66 12.72 2.27
CA TYR A 83 -25.50 12.87 3.73
C TYR A 83 -25.41 14.36 4.09
N LEU A 84 -26.45 14.88 4.73
CA LEU A 84 -26.49 16.28 5.20
C LEU A 84 -25.74 16.44 6.53
N ARG A 85 -25.12 17.60 6.77
CA ARG A 85 -24.40 17.89 8.03
C ARG A 85 -25.23 18.83 8.94
N GLN A 86 -25.23 18.55 10.25
CA GLN A 86 -26.04 19.22 11.29
C GLN A 86 -25.67 20.69 11.57
N GLN A 87 -24.47 21.14 11.18
CA GLN A 87 -24.08 22.55 11.10
C GLN A 87 -23.07 22.71 9.95
N PRO A 88 -23.52 23.07 8.74
CA PRO A 88 -22.61 23.37 7.65
C PRO A 88 -21.69 24.54 8.06
N GLN A 89 -20.38 24.38 7.90
CA GLN A 89 -19.45 25.47 8.16
C GLN A 89 -19.82 26.66 7.26
N GLY A 90 -20.12 27.82 7.85
CA GLY A 90 -20.28 29.07 7.10
C GLY A 90 -21.51 29.93 7.41
N GLY A 91 -22.42 29.52 8.30
CA GLY A 91 -23.61 30.32 8.64
C GLY A 91 -24.71 30.31 7.56
N LEU A 92 -24.52 29.54 6.50
CA LEU A 92 -25.49 29.28 5.45
C LEU A 92 -26.47 28.19 5.90
N ASP A 93 -27.70 28.30 5.41
CA ASP A 93 -28.74 27.34 5.73
C ASP A 93 -28.43 25.95 5.16
N ALA A 94 -28.86 24.90 5.87
CA ALA A 94 -28.76 23.51 5.45
C ALA A 94 -29.44 23.27 4.07
N ALA A 95 -30.44 24.08 3.72
CA ALA A 95 -31.07 24.10 2.40
C ALA A 95 -30.07 24.38 1.25
N VAL A 96 -29.14 25.32 1.43
CA VAL A 96 -28.10 25.63 0.44
C VAL A 96 -27.19 24.41 0.22
N TYR A 97 -26.90 23.70 1.30
CA TYR A 97 -26.08 22.49 1.26
C TYR A 97 -26.78 21.32 0.56
N LEU A 98 -28.07 21.12 0.85
CA LEU A 98 -28.85 20.09 0.16
C LEU A 98 -28.88 20.34 -1.35
N ARG A 99 -29.00 21.60 -1.77
CA ARG A 99 -28.94 22.00 -3.18
C ARG A 99 -27.58 21.72 -3.81
N HIS A 100 -26.50 21.99 -3.09
CA HIS A 100 -25.12 21.69 -3.51
C HIS A 100 -24.91 20.20 -3.79
N GLU A 101 -25.32 19.33 -2.86
CA GLU A 101 -25.16 17.88 -3.01
C GLU A 101 -26.12 17.29 -4.07
N LEU A 102 -27.32 17.84 -4.22
CA LEU A 102 -28.26 17.44 -5.28
C LEU A 102 -27.73 17.78 -6.67
N PHE A 103 -26.96 18.87 -6.80
CA PHE A 103 -26.29 19.19 -8.06
C PHE A 103 -25.25 18.13 -8.41
N HIS A 104 -24.40 17.70 -7.46
CA HIS A 104 -23.44 16.61 -7.69
C HIS A 104 -24.13 15.31 -8.11
N GLU A 105 -25.28 14.96 -7.52
CA GLU A 105 -26.02 13.76 -7.91
C GLU A 105 -26.63 13.87 -9.32
N ALA A 106 -27.23 15.02 -9.67
CA ALA A 106 -27.79 15.25 -11.00
C ALA A 106 -26.69 15.35 -12.09
N SER A 107 -25.55 15.98 -11.76
CA SER A 107 -24.31 16.02 -12.53
C SER A 107 -23.79 14.61 -12.78
N HIS A 108 -23.71 13.76 -11.76
CA HIS A 108 -23.26 12.38 -11.91
C HIS A 108 -24.14 11.60 -12.89
N ARG A 109 -25.47 11.65 -12.70
CA ARG A 109 -26.47 10.93 -13.50
C ARG A 109 -26.58 11.43 -14.95
N SER A 110 -26.15 12.66 -15.21
CA SER A 110 -26.25 13.31 -16.52
C SER A 110 -24.91 13.38 -17.26
N CYS A 111 -23.78 13.52 -16.55
CA CYS A 111 -22.45 13.85 -17.10
C CYS A 111 -21.40 12.73 -16.98
N GLY A 112 -21.60 11.70 -16.14
CA GLY A 112 -20.75 10.50 -16.11
C GLY A 112 -19.30 10.68 -15.67
N GLY A 113 -18.97 11.73 -14.90
CA GLY A 113 -17.61 11.99 -14.39
C GLY A 113 -16.63 12.60 -15.41
N LEU A 114 -17.13 13.11 -16.55
CA LEU A 114 -16.32 13.75 -17.60
C LEU A 114 -15.75 15.13 -17.22
N TRP A 115 -16.17 15.70 -16.08
CA TRP A 115 -15.68 16.98 -15.60
C TRP A 115 -14.57 16.82 -14.54
N PRO A 116 -13.50 17.63 -14.62
CA PRO A 116 -12.60 17.85 -13.49
C PRO A 116 -13.38 18.39 -12.28
N THR A 117 -13.05 17.90 -11.09
CA THR A 117 -13.76 18.13 -9.83
C THR A 117 -13.99 19.61 -9.49
N TRP A 118 -13.13 20.50 -9.97
CA TRP A 118 -13.24 21.95 -9.75
C TRP A 118 -14.25 22.65 -10.68
N ILE A 119 -14.46 22.16 -11.92
CA ILE A 119 -15.49 22.69 -12.83
C ILE A 119 -16.86 22.32 -12.28
N GLU A 120 -16.95 21.08 -11.80
CA GLU A 120 -18.15 20.59 -11.13
C GLU A 120 -18.42 21.38 -9.85
N GLU A 121 -17.41 21.66 -9.03
CA GLU A 121 -17.61 22.53 -7.87
C GLU A 121 -18.00 23.95 -8.22
N ALA A 122 -17.48 24.53 -9.30
CA ALA A 122 -17.87 25.87 -9.73
C ALA A 122 -19.35 25.94 -10.14
N ALA A 123 -19.85 24.91 -10.81
CA ALA A 123 -21.25 24.81 -11.19
C ALA A 123 -22.15 24.56 -9.97
N ALA A 124 -21.72 23.70 -9.04
CA ALA A 124 -22.43 23.42 -7.80
C ALA A 124 -22.56 24.67 -6.91
N MET A 125 -21.48 25.45 -6.75
CA MET A 125 -21.51 26.72 -6.02
C MET A 125 -22.46 27.75 -6.65
N ARG A 126 -22.49 27.84 -7.99
CA ARG A 126 -23.38 28.79 -8.69
C ARG A 126 -24.84 28.39 -8.58
N PHE A 127 -25.15 27.09 -8.65
CA PHE A 127 -26.51 26.57 -8.55
C PHE A 127 -27.08 26.61 -7.13
N SER A 128 -26.25 26.31 -6.12
CA SER A 128 -26.69 26.17 -4.73
C SER A 128 -27.14 27.47 -4.08
N GLY A 129 -26.63 28.61 -4.59
CA GLY A 129 -26.84 29.94 -4.01
C GLY A 129 -25.70 30.37 -3.06
N GLU A 130 -24.65 29.56 -2.92
CA GLU A 130 -23.47 29.82 -2.08
C GLU A 130 -22.76 31.15 -2.41
N LEU A 131 -22.82 31.60 -3.67
CA LEU A 131 -22.11 32.79 -4.16
C LEU A 131 -22.94 34.10 -4.10
N SER A 132 -24.14 34.07 -3.52
CA SER A 132 -25.15 35.15 -3.59
C SER A 132 -24.73 36.52 -3.04
N ASN A 133 -23.73 36.57 -2.17
CA ASN A 133 -23.18 37.81 -1.62
C ASN A 133 -21.73 38.08 -2.09
N VAL A 134 -21.26 37.37 -3.12
CA VAL A 134 -19.92 37.53 -3.68
C VAL A 134 -19.98 38.36 -4.95
N ASP A 135 -19.21 39.45 -5.00
CA ASP A 135 -19.19 40.38 -6.14
C ASP A 135 -18.32 39.92 -7.33
N ALA A 136 -18.75 40.29 -8.53
CA ALA A 136 -18.02 40.05 -9.77
C ALA A 136 -16.70 40.84 -9.82
N PRO A 137 -15.58 40.25 -10.26
CA PRO A 137 -14.29 40.93 -10.26
C PRO A 137 -14.25 42.02 -11.34
N SER A 138 -13.74 43.20 -10.99
CA SER A 138 -13.64 44.37 -11.89
C SER A 138 -12.47 44.28 -12.89
N GLN A 139 -11.44 43.49 -12.59
CA GLN A 139 -10.34 43.21 -13.51
C GLN A 139 -9.76 41.82 -13.23
N LEU A 140 -9.67 40.99 -14.27
CA LEU A 140 -9.10 39.64 -14.17
C LEU A 140 -7.58 39.74 -14.19
N ASN A 141 -7.01 39.52 -13.01
CA ASN A 141 -5.57 39.62 -12.81
C ASN A 141 -4.89 38.34 -13.32
N ALA A 142 -3.88 38.49 -14.20
CA ALA A 142 -3.09 37.38 -14.72
C ALA A 142 -2.44 36.53 -13.63
N ALA A 143 -2.07 37.14 -12.50
CA ALA A 143 -1.52 36.43 -11.35
C ALA A 143 -2.58 35.65 -10.56
N GLU A 144 -3.82 36.16 -10.47
CA GLU A 144 -4.93 35.43 -9.83
C GLU A 144 -5.33 34.23 -10.71
N LEU A 145 -5.33 34.42 -12.03
CA LEU A 145 -5.61 33.38 -13.01
C LEU A 145 -4.53 32.31 -13.07
N GLU A 146 -3.24 32.67 -13.04
CA GLU A 146 -2.16 31.69 -13.03
C GLU A 146 -2.07 30.97 -11.67
N ALA A 147 -2.40 31.65 -10.57
CA ALA A 147 -2.53 31.04 -9.25
C ALA A 147 -3.72 30.08 -9.16
N LEU A 148 -4.86 30.43 -9.77
CA LEU A 148 -5.99 29.52 -9.89
C LEU A 148 -5.63 28.34 -10.79
N ALA A 149 -5.09 28.56 -11.98
CA ALA A 149 -4.60 27.48 -12.85
C ALA A 149 -3.56 26.58 -12.17
N ALA A 150 -2.72 27.11 -11.29
CA ALA A 150 -1.79 26.34 -10.47
C ALA A 150 -2.51 25.50 -9.39
N ASP A 151 -3.51 26.07 -8.72
CA ASP A 151 -4.35 25.35 -7.74
C ASP A 151 -5.15 24.24 -8.42
N ILE A 152 -5.68 24.54 -9.59
CA ILE A 152 -6.41 23.59 -10.38
C ILE A 152 -5.46 22.50 -10.88
N ARG A 153 -4.27 22.83 -11.41
CA ARG A 153 -3.18 21.88 -11.76
C ARG A 153 -2.78 20.94 -10.64
N SER A 154 -2.94 21.34 -9.40
CA SER A 154 -2.56 20.47 -8.28
C SER A 154 -3.46 19.24 -8.13
N GLY A 155 -4.67 19.24 -8.71
CA GLY A 155 -5.64 18.13 -8.61
C GLY A 155 -6.21 17.91 -7.20
N ASN A 156 -5.89 18.78 -6.24
CA ASN A 156 -6.40 18.76 -4.87
C ASN A 156 -7.71 19.56 -4.72
N GLN A 157 -8.34 19.50 -3.55
CA GLN A 157 -9.50 20.33 -3.23
C GLN A 157 -9.10 21.81 -3.25
N LEU A 158 -9.88 22.65 -3.94
CA LEU A 158 -9.60 24.08 -4.09
C LEU A 158 -9.51 24.78 -2.73
N SER A 159 -8.53 25.65 -2.57
CA SER A 159 -8.42 26.51 -1.39
C SER A 159 -9.63 27.44 -1.25
N ALA A 160 -9.95 27.96 -0.06
CA ALA A 160 -11.08 28.88 0.09
C ALA A 160 -10.93 30.16 -0.77
N LYS A 161 -9.70 30.62 -0.99
CA LYS A 161 -9.40 31.78 -1.83
C LYS A 161 -9.50 31.45 -3.31
N ALA A 162 -9.00 30.28 -3.74
CA ALA A 162 -9.17 29.80 -5.12
C ALA A 162 -10.60 29.39 -5.40
N ARG A 163 -11.33 28.84 -4.42
CA ARG A 163 -12.76 28.55 -4.45
C ARG A 163 -13.57 29.84 -4.47
N SER A 164 -13.19 30.87 -3.73
CA SER A 164 -13.78 32.22 -3.79
C SER A 164 -13.48 32.92 -5.12
N LEU A 165 -12.25 32.81 -5.63
CA LEU A 165 -11.85 33.35 -6.95
C LEU A 165 -12.53 32.59 -8.09
N LEU A 166 -12.64 31.26 -7.98
CA LEU A 166 -13.38 30.38 -8.88
C LEU A 166 -14.88 30.68 -8.80
N GLY A 167 -15.39 31.00 -7.61
CA GLY A 167 -16.73 31.52 -7.38
C GLY A 167 -16.94 32.87 -8.07
N ARG A 168 -16.03 33.84 -7.89
CA ARG A 168 -16.01 35.14 -8.59
C ARG A 168 -15.98 34.97 -10.11
N LEU A 169 -15.18 34.03 -10.62
CA LEU A 169 -15.13 33.66 -12.05
C LEU A 169 -16.42 33.01 -12.52
N ALA A 170 -16.99 32.10 -11.71
CA ALA A 170 -18.25 31.41 -11.98
C ALA A 170 -19.43 32.37 -12.03
N VAL A 171 -19.42 33.46 -11.24
CA VAL A 171 -20.41 34.56 -11.28
C VAL A 171 -20.37 35.31 -12.62
N THR A 172 -19.20 35.53 -13.20
CA THR A 172 -19.02 36.25 -14.48
C THR A 172 -19.10 35.39 -15.75
N ALA A 173 -19.14 34.07 -15.62
CA ALA A 173 -19.04 33.16 -16.77
C ALA A 173 -20.38 32.96 -17.50
N GLU A 174 -20.31 32.86 -18.84
CA GLU A 174 -21.46 32.49 -19.67
C GLU A 174 -21.62 30.96 -19.69
N TRP A 175 -22.48 30.47 -18.80
CA TRP A 175 -22.78 29.05 -18.71
C TRP A 175 -23.70 28.61 -19.86
N PRO A 176 -23.43 27.48 -20.52
CA PRO A 176 -24.28 26.97 -21.60
C PRO A 176 -25.66 26.54 -21.09
N ALA A 177 -26.72 26.78 -21.88
CA ALA A 177 -28.10 26.36 -21.57
C ALA A 177 -28.32 24.84 -21.60
N ARG A 178 -27.30 24.06 -21.96
CA ARG A 178 -27.31 22.59 -21.97
C ARG A 178 -26.58 22.06 -20.73
N ALA A 179 -27.09 20.97 -20.14
CA ALA A 179 -26.38 20.25 -19.08
C ALA A 179 -24.93 19.85 -19.48
N CYS A 180 -24.00 19.94 -18.52
CA CYS A 180 -22.58 19.54 -18.62
C CYS A 180 -21.68 20.36 -19.58
N GLY A 181 -22.05 21.58 -19.97
CA GLY A 181 -21.19 22.48 -20.77
C GLY A 181 -20.33 23.43 -19.93
N ALA A 182 -19.02 23.55 -20.21
CA ALA A 182 -18.13 24.48 -19.52
C ALA A 182 -17.99 25.83 -20.27
N PRO A 183 -17.84 26.96 -19.58
CA PRO A 183 -17.71 28.28 -20.21
C PRO A 183 -16.49 28.36 -21.15
N PRO A 184 -16.65 28.75 -22.42
CA PRO A 184 -15.58 28.73 -23.42
C PRO A 184 -14.36 29.60 -23.07
N GLN A 185 -14.59 30.73 -22.39
CA GLN A 185 -13.55 31.69 -22.02
C GLN A 185 -12.57 31.20 -20.94
N TRP A 186 -12.87 30.14 -20.19
CA TRP A 186 -11.97 29.67 -19.12
C TRP A 186 -10.70 29.01 -19.65
N GLN A 187 -10.74 28.52 -20.88
CA GLN A 187 -9.60 27.88 -21.54
C GLN A 187 -8.49 28.87 -21.89
N SER A 188 -8.84 30.13 -22.16
CA SER A 188 -7.87 31.20 -22.42
C SER A 188 -7.34 31.86 -21.14
N TRP A 189 -8.06 31.73 -20.02
CA TRP A 189 -7.70 32.36 -18.73
C TRP A 189 -6.84 31.46 -17.83
N LEU A 190 -7.06 30.14 -17.86
CA LEU A 190 -6.42 29.20 -16.92
C LEU A 190 -5.39 28.30 -17.62
N GLY A 191 -5.12 28.55 -18.90
CA GLY A 191 -4.28 27.70 -19.73
C GLY A 191 -4.82 26.28 -19.87
N SER A 192 -4.10 25.44 -20.59
CA SER A 192 -4.38 24.00 -20.74
C SER A 192 -4.15 23.19 -19.44
N ASN A 193 -4.28 23.82 -18.26
CA ASN A 193 -3.70 23.38 -17.01
C ASN A 193 -4.67 23.56 -15.82
N ALA A 194 -5.47 22.52 -15.65
CA ALA A 194 -6.54 22.47 -14.66
C ALA A 194 -6.60 21.11 -13.91
N SER A 195 -5.45 20.44 -13.75
CA SER A 195 -5.14 19.30 -12.82
C SER A 195 -3.77 18.60 -13.02
N ALA A 196 -2.75 19.25 -13.61
CA ALA A 196 -1.39 18.73 -13.77
C ALA A 196 -0.28 19.38 -12.89
N GLY A 197 0.27 18.69 -11.87
CA GLY A 197 1.52 19.16 -11.22
C GLY A 197 1.91 18.62 -9.83
N ALA A 198 1.06 17.84 -9.15
CA ALA A 198 1.42 17.14 -7.92
C ALA A 198 1.40 15.62 -8.13
N GLY A 199 2.31 14.90 -7.49
CA GLY A 199 2.40 13.45 -7.61
C GLY A 199 3.01 12.80 -6.39
N TYR A 200 2.77 11.51 -6.25
CA TYR A 200 3.32 10.71 -5.18
C TYR A 200 3.61 9.28 -5.63
N LEU A 201 4.55 8.65 -4.94
CA LEU A 201 4.87 7.24 -5.06
C LEU A 201 5.23 6.70 -3.67
N LEU A 202 4.66 5.56 -3.31
CA LEU A 202 5.04 4.73 -2.17
C LEU A 202 5.65 3.42 -2.68
N MET A 203 6.79 3.07 -2.10
CA MET A 203 7.56 1.88 -2.44
C MET A 203 7.94 1.12 -1.17
N ASN A 204 8.01 -0.21 -1.26
CA ASN A 204 8.75 -0.99 -0.27
C ASN A 204 10.26 -0.84 -0.51
N LEU A 205 10.99 -0.30 0.47
CA LEU A 205 12.41 0.00 0.35
C LEU A 205 13.24 -1.26 0.06
N ILE A 206 12.87 -2.40 0.63
CA ILE A 206 13.64 -3.65 0.53
C ILE A 206 13.52 -4.26 -0.86
N SER A 207 12.30 -4.42 -1.39
CA SER A 207 12.08 -5.09 -2.67
C SER A 207 12.04 -4.17 -3.89
N GLY A 208 11.83 -2.86 -3.70
CA GLY A 208 11.57 -1.93 -4.80
C GLY A 208 10.14 -1.97 -5.34
N ARG A 209 9.25 -2.78 -4.74
CA ARG A 209 7.83 -2.87 -5.15
C ARG A 209 7.10 -1.55 -4.93
N ILE A 210 6.44 -1.04 -5.97
CA ILE A 210 5.52 0.11 -5.84
C ILE A 210 4.21 -0.36 -5.19
N LEU A 211 3.85 0.26 -4.08
CA LEU A 211 2.67 -0.08 -3.28
C LEU A 211 1.48 0.86 -3.54
N ASP A 212 1.76 2.13 -3.84
CA ASP A 212 0.75 3.12 -4.19
C ASP A 212 1.41 4.22 -5.04
N GLN A 213 0.69 4.78 -6.00
CA GLN A 213 1.16 5.89 -6.83
C GLN A 213 -0.02 6.69 -7.35
N GLY A 214 0.17 7.98 -7.61
CA GLY A 214 -0.88 8.81 -8.20
C GLY A 214 -0.43 10.23 -8.51
N GLY A 215 -1.29 10.96 -9.23
CA GLY A 215 -0.98 12.28 -9.75
C GLY A 215 0.04 12.25 -10.88
N ASP A 216 0.80 13.34 -11.03
CA ASP A 216 1.89 13.45 -11.99
C ASP A 216 3.06 12.58 -11.55
N SER A 217 3.17 11.35 -12.05
CA SER A 217 4.29 10.43 -11.74
C SER A 217 5.32 10.28 -12.85
N GLN A 218 4.95 10.60 -14.09
CA GLN A 218 5.74 10.31 -15.29
C GLN A 218 6.51 11.51 -15.83
N THR A 219 6.17 12.74 -15.43
CA THR A 219 6.93 13.91 -15.89
C THR A 219 8.34 13.86 -15.32
N ALA A 220 9.37 13.86 -16.17
CA ALA A 220 10.75 13.99 -15.73
C ALA A 220 11.00 15.42 -15.23
N LEU A 221 11.37 15.56 -13.96
CA LEU A 221 11.60 16.86 -13.30
C LEU A 221 12.93 16.86 -12.55
N PRO A 222 13.58 18.02 -12.36
CA PRO A 222 14.77 18.12 -11.55
C PRO A 222 14.46 17.73 -10.09
N PRO A 223 15.26 16.86 -9.44
CA PRO A 223 15.01 16.47 -8.05
C PRO A 223 15.39 17.54 -7.01
N GLY A 224 16.14 18.56 -7.43
CA GLY A 224 16.68 19.59 -6.55
C GLY A 224 17.55 19.01 -5.44
N SER A 225 17.45 19.60 -4.23
CA SER A 225 18.22 19.17 -3.05
C SER A 225 17.99 17.72 -2.58
N LEU A 226 17.09 16.94 -3.19
CA LEU A 226 17.04 15.50 -2.95
C LEU A 226 18.29 14.78 -3.47
N LEU A 227 19.01 15.32 -4.47
CA LEU A 227 20.27 14.74 -4.96
C LEU A 227 21.40 14.75 -3.93
N LYS A 228 21.25 15.50 -2.83
CA LYS A 228 22.15 15.43 -1.68
C LYS A 228 22.15 14.04 -1.02
N ILE A 229 21.07 13.27 -1.13
CA ILE A 229 20.98 11.90 -0.61
C ILE A 229 21.91 10.93 -1.38
N PRO A 230 21.79 10.76 -2.71
CA PRO A 230 22.72 9.92 -3.46
C PRO A 230 24.15 10.47 -3.43
N TYR A 231 24.35 11.80 -3.34
CA TYR A 231 25.68 12.37 -3.16
C TYR A 231 26.32 11.90 -1.85
N ALA A 232 25.59 12.02 -0.74
CA ALA A 232 26.01 11.57 0.58
C ALA A 232 26.31 10.05 0.60
N ALA A 233 25.44 9.23 0.00
CA ALA A 233 25.67 7.78 -0.11
C ALA A 233 26.95 7.43 -0.89
N ALA A 234 27.40 8.31 -1.79
CA ALA A 234 28.62 8.13 -2.57
C ALA A 234 29.90 8.64 -1.86
N LEU A 235 29.81 9.17 -0.63
CA LEU A 235 30.97 9.61 0.14
C LEU A 235 31.65 8.44 0.87
N ARG A 236 32.98 8.35 0.74
CA ARG A 236 33.80 7.42 1.54
C ARG A 236 33.90 7.89 3.00
N ASN A 237 33.58 7.00 3.94
CA ASN A 237 33.85 7.15 5.37
C ASN A 237 33.36 8.49 5.97
N ALA A 238 32.18 8.96 5.57
CA ALA A 238 31.60 10.16 6.15
C ALA A 238 31.11 9.88 7.58
N ASN A 239 31.28 10.85 8.49
CA ASN A 239 30.74 10.73 9.85
C ASN A 239 29.20 10.92 9.81
N PRO A 240 28.40 9.91 10.20
CA PRO A 240 26.94 9.98 10.13
C PRO A 240 26.32 11.10 10.98
N GLU A 241 26.90 11.40 12.15
CA GLU A 241 26.37 12.42 13.06
C GLU A 241 26.51 13.84 12.48
N VAL A 242 27.64 14.11 11.84
CA VAL A 242 27.90 15.40 11.19
C VAL A 242 27.05 15.53 9.92
N LEU A 243 27.03 14.47 9.11
CA LEU A 243 26.29 14.43 7.85
C LEU A 243 24.78 14.58 8.06
N THR A 244 24.26 14.06 9.17
CA THR A 244 22.88 14.26 9.61
C THR A 244 22.49 15.74 9.61
N THR A 245 23.30 16.57 10.27
CA THR A 245 23.02 18.00 10.38
C THR A 245 23.08 18.66 9.00
N GLU A 246 24.12 18.38 8.22
CA GLU A 246 24.31 18.92 6.87
C GLU A 246 23.15 18.58 5.92
N LEU A 247 22.65 17.34 5.99
CA LEU A 247 21.51 16.90 5.17
C LEU A 247 20.19 17.48 5.66
N ALA A 248 19.96 17.55 6.97
CA ALA A 248 18.74 18.08 7.56
C ALA A 248 18.58 19.60 7.34
N THR A 249 19.68 20.36 7.40
CA THR A 249 19.71 21.80 7.06
C THR A 249 19.87 22.06 5.56
N SER A 250 20.12 21.01 4.76
CA SER A 250 20.37 21.11 3.33
C SER A 250 21.57 22.01 2.98
N ASP A 251 22.65 21.92 3.75
CA ASP A 251 23.87 22.73 3.63
C ASP A 251 24.73 22.29 2.42
N THR A 252 24.57 22.98 1.28
CA THR A 252 25.33 22.66 0.05
C THR A 252 26.84 22.83 0.27
N ASP A 253 27.26 23.92 0.90
CA ASP A 253 28.68 24.28 0.96
C ASP A 253 29.48 23.29 1.82
N LYS A 254 28.92 22.82 2.94
CA LYS A 254 29.58 21.76 3.74
C LYS A 254 29.66 20.42 3.00
N LEU A 255 28.63 20.06 2.23
CA LEU A 255 28.67 18.84 1.42
C LEU A 255 29.75 18.95 0.33
N LEU A 256 29.92 20.12 -0.30
CA LEU A 256 30.97 20.36 -1.31
C LEU A 256 32.39 20.26 -0.75
N GLN A 257 32.61 20.65 0.51
CA GLN A 257 33.91 20.47 1.18
C GLN A 257 34.34 18.99 1.22
N ARG A 258 33.40 18.04 1.05
CA ARG A 258 33.65 16.60 1.05
C ARG A 258 33.94 16.02 -0.34
N ARG A 259 34.11 16.84 -1.39
CA ARG A 259 34.36 16.37 -2.77
C ARG A 259 35.51 15.37 -2.92
N ALA A 260 36.54 15.43 -2.07
CA ALA A 260 37.65 14.47 -2.08
C ALA A 260 37.24 13.03 -1.68
N GLN A 261 36.14 12.89 -0.93
CA GLN A 261 35.57 11.61 -0.48
C GLN A 261 34.56 11.04 -1.48
N PHE A 262 34.12 11.85 -2.46
CA PHE A 262 33.06 11.49 -3.40
C PHE A 262 33.52 10.43 -4.41
N GLN A 263 32.65 9.43 -4.63
CA GLN A 263 32.87 8.33 -5.56
C GLN A 263 31.95 8.49 -6.78
N PRO A 264 32.44 9.04 -7.91
CA PRO A 264 31.59 9.36 -9.05
C PRO A 264 30.97 8.12 -9.70
N ASP A 265 31.69 7.01 -9.77
CA ASP A 265 31.18 5.77 -10.36
C ASP A 265 30.04 5.18 -9.53
N LEU A 266 30.14 5.23 -8.20
CA LEU A 266 29.09 4.78 -7.30
C LEU A 266 27.85 5.68 -7.42
N TYR A 267 28.03 7.00 -7.42
CA TYR A 267 26.94 7.96 -7.63
C TYR A 267 26.19 7.72 -8.94
N ARG A 268 26.91 7.49 -10.05
CA ARG A 268 26.32 7.19 -11.36
C ARG A 268 25.48 5.91 -11.37
N ARG A 269 25.82 4.91 -10.54
CA ARG A 269 25.02 3.67 -10.43
C ARG A 269 23.71 3.89 -9.69
N PHE A 270 23.60 4.91 -8.83
CA PHE A 270 22.32 5.26 -8.19
C PHE A 270 21.33 5.92 -9.16
N LEU A 271 21.84 6.67 -10.14
CA LEU A 271 21.02 7.47 -11.05
C LEU A 271 20.41 6.64 -12.20
N PRO A 272 19.27 7.08 -12.76
CA PRO A 272 18.71 6.55 -14.00
C PRO A 272 19.69 6.78 -15.16
N GLU A 273 19.74 5.84 -16.10
CA GLU A 273 20.74 5.84 -17.17
C GLU A 273 20.68 7.09 -18.05
N ALA A 274 19.47 7.51 -18.40
CA ALA A 274 19.19 8.67 -19.25
C ALA A 274 19.68 10.01 -18.65
N SER A 275 19.89 10.08 -17.33
CA SER A 275 20.26 11.30 -16.61
C SER A 275 21.62 11.20 -15.92
N ARG A 276 22.47 10.23 -16.30
CA ARG A 276 23.81 10.07 -15.71
C ARG A 276 24.72 11.21 -16.18
N PRO A 277 25.21 12.08 -15.28
CA PRO A 277 26.20 13.09 -15.64
C PRO A 277 27.49 12.41 -16.08
N GLY A 278 28.22 13.03 -17.01
CA GLY A 278 29.59 12.61 -17.38
C GLY A 278 30.50 12.48 -16.15
N PRO A 279 31.55 11.64 -16.19
CA PRO A 279 32.49 11.56 -15.07
C PRO A 279 33.09 12.95 -14.81
N PRO A 280 33.27 13.34 -13.54
CA PRO A 280 33.86 14.64 -13.24
C PRO A 280 35.28 14.72 -13.82
N THR A 281 35.53 15.75 -14.64
CA THR A 281 36.86 16.01 -15.20
C THR A 281 37.74 16.71 -14.16
N ALA A 282 39.06 16.69 -14.35
CA ALA A 282 40.01 17.28 -13.40
C ALA A 282 39.89 18.82 -13.25
N GLN A 283 39.03 19.49 -14.01
CA GLN A 283 38.86 20.95 -14.06
C GLN A 283 37.40 21.39 -13.77
N ILE A 284 36.66 20.66 -12.93
CA ILE A 284 35.34 21.11 -12.50
C ILE A 284 35.47 22.13 -11.37
N ASP A 285 34.95 23.34 -11.61
CA ASP A 285 34.84 24.41 -10.62
C ASP A 285 33.71 24.14 -9.60
N ASP A 286 33.58 25.00 -8.60
CA ASP A 286 32.59 24.79 -7.53
C ASP A 286 31.14 24.81 -8.08
N GLN A 287 30.86 25.57 -9.14
CA GLN A 287 29.56 25.59 -9.81
C GLN A 287 29.26 24.26 -10.50
N GLY A 288 30.23 23.67 -11.19
CA GLY A 288 30.06 22.36 -11.79
C GLY A 288 29.91 21.22 -10.77
N TRP A 289 30.44 21.37 -9.55
CA TRP A 289 30.18 20.43 -8.45
C TRP A 289 28.76 20.52 -7.88
N ARG A 290 28.17 21.72 -7.86
CA ARG A 290 26.80 21.97 -7.36
C ARG A 290 25.72 21.22 -8.16
N VAL A 291 25.99 20.90 -9.41
CA VAL A 291 25.15 20.02 -10.24
C VAL A 291 24.88 18.66 -9.58
N PHE A 292 25.90 18.05 -8.95
CA PHE A 292 25.76 16.74 -8.28
C PHE A 292 24.92 16.83 -6.99
N LEU A 293 24.64 18.04 -6.50
CA LEU A 293 23.78 18.31 -5.35
C LEU A 293 22.39 18.80 -5.76
N GLY A 294 22.11 18.81 -7.07
CA GLY A 294 20.82 19.16 -7.68
C GLY A 294 20.62 20.64 -7.95
N GLU A 295 21.69 21.39 -8.15
CA GLU A 295 21.65 22.79 -8.58
C GLU A 295 21.88 22.93 -10.10
N ARG A 296 21.74 24.16 -10.61
CA ARG A 296 21.87 24.47 -12.04
C ARG A 296 23.33 24.44 -12.50
N ASP A 297 23.55 24.06 -13.75
CA ASP A 297 24.84 24.19 -14.43
C ASP A 297 25.13 25.66 -14.81
N ALA A 298 26.27 25.90 -15.47
CA ALA A 298 26.68 27.24 -15.91
C ALA A 298 25.71 27.87 -16.94
N ASP A 299 24.92 27.06 -17.64
CA ASP A 299 23.91 27.51 -18.61
C ASP A 299 22.53 27.72 -17.95
N GLY A 300 22.43 27.57 -16.62
CA GLY A 300 21.18 27.71 -15.87
C GLY A 300 20.24 26.50 -16.01
N ARG A 301 20.72 25.35 -16.48
CA ARG A 301 19.92 24.13 -16.69
C ARG A 301 20.09 23.15 -15.53
N PHE A 302 19.11 22.26 -15.35
CA PHE A 302 19.26 21.10 -14.46
C PHE A 302 19.58 19.86 -15.29
N PRO A 303 20.82 19.34 -15.25
CA PRO A 303 21.22 18.24 -16.12
C PRO A 303 20.74 16.88 -15.61
N ILE A 304 20.29 16.79 -14.35
CA ILE A 304 19.72 15.57 -13.78
C ILE A 304 18.22 15.80 -13.58
N VAL A 305 17.43 15.02 -14.32
CA VAL A 305 15.97 14.95 -14.19
C VAL A 305 15.56 13.50 -13.96
N ALA A 306 14.43 13.31 -13.26
CA ALA A 306 13.87 11.98 -13.03
C ALA A 306 12.35 12.07 -12.94
N ASP A 307 11.66 11.03 -13.39
CA ASP A 307 10.26 10.82 -13.01
C ASP A 307 10.16 10.34 -11.54
N LEU A 308 8.94 10.15 -11.01
CA LEU A 308 8.80 9.70 -9.61
C LEU A 308 9.35 8.28 -9.38
N PRO A 309 9.05 7.28 -10.22
CA PRO A 309 9.67 5.95 -10.13
C PRO A 309 11.21 5.97 -10.11
N GLU A 310 11.84 6.66 -11.05
CA GLU A 310 13.30 6.79 -11.14
C GLU A 310 13.89 7.50 -9.92
N LEU A 311 13.22 8.56 -9.46
CA LEU A 311 13.65 9.28 -8.26
C LEU A 311 13.54 8.39 -7.02
N ALA A 312 12.47 7.63 -6.87
CA ALA A 312 12.28 6.69 -5.76
C ALA A 312 13.32 5.56 -5.79
N LEU A 313 13.64 5.00 -6.96
CA LEU A 313 14.70 4.01 -7.13
C LEU A 313 16.08 4.60 -6.80
N THR A 314 16.33 5.86 -7.16
CA THR A 314 17.57 6.57 -6.81
C THR A 314 17.70 6.73 -5.29
N MET A 315 16.63 7.19 -4.63
CA MET A 315 16.60 7.34 -3.16
C MET A 315 16.76 5.99 -2.47
N ARG A 316 16.05 4.95 -2.94
CA ARG A 316 16.17 3.58 -2.44
C ARG A 316 17.61 3.09 -2.51
N ALA A 317 18.24 3.18 -3.67
CA ALA A 317 19.60 2.69 -3.87
C ALA A 317 20.61 3.39 -2.96
N ALA A 318 20.48 4.71 -2.80
CA ALA A 318 21.31 5.49 -1.88
C ALA A 318 21.11 5.05 -0.42
N MET A 319 19.84 4.93 0.03
CA MET A 319 19.50 4.53 1.40
C MET A 319 19.96 3.13 1.75
N LEU A 320 19.85 2.17 0.83
CA LEU A 320 20.31 0.79 1.05
C LEU A 320 21.84 0.66 1.04
N SER A 321 22.54 1.54 0.30
CA SER A 321 24.01 1.53 0.24
C SER A 321 24.64 2.03 1.54
N GLN A 322 24.06 3.05 2.17
CA GLN A 322 24.61 3.70 3.38
C GLN A 322 23.49 4.06 4.39
N PRO A 323 22.73 3.09 4.93
CA PRO A 323 21.58 3.36 5.79
C PRO A 323 21.93 4.21 7.04
N SER A 324 23.10 3.98 7.64
CA SER A 324 23.56 4.72 8.82
C SER A 324 23.73 6.22 8.57
N TYR A 325 24.09 6.63 7.34
CA TYR A 325 24.27 8.06 6.99
C TYR A 325 22.98 8.87 7.07
N PHE A 326 21.82 8.21 7.02
CA PHE A 326 20.52 8.85 6.88
C PHE A 326 19.67 8.79 8.14
N GLN A 327 20.01 7.98 9.13
CA GLN A 327 19.21 7.78 10.36
C GLN A 327 18.84 9.10 11.05
N GLY A 328 19.77 10.04 11.11
CA GLY A 328 19.55 11.33 11.74
C GLY A 328 18.57 12.26 10.99
N LEU A 329 18.15 11.93 9.76
CA LEU A 329 17.06 12.64 9.08
C LEU A 329 15.72 12.52 9.82
N ALA A 330 15.60 11.61 10.79
CA ALA A 330 14.49 11.58 11.73
C ALA A 330 14.39 12.85 12.61
N GLN A 331 15.47 13.64 12.69
CA GLN A 331 15.52 14.91 13.42
C GLN A 331 15.14 16.12 12.54
N ASN A 332 14.86 15.92 11.25
CA ASN A 332 14.42 17.01 10.38
C ASN A 332 13.01 17.48 10.78
N GLY A 333 12.90 18.72 11.23
CA GLY A 333 11.68 19.27 11.86
C GLY A 333 11.81 19.53 13.35
N SER A 334 12.80 18.95 14.03
CA SER A 334 13.12 19.25 15.44
C SER A 334 14.49 19.92 15.60
N LEU A 335 15.43 19.66 14.69
CA LEU A 335 16.75 20.27 14.69
C LEU A 335 16.66 21.77 14.30
N PRO A 336 17.28 22.69 15.06
CA PRO A 336 17.35 24.10 14.69
C PRO A 336 17.95 24.30 13.30
N GLY A 337 17.29 25.12 12.47
CA GLY A 337 17.73 25.40 11.09
C GLY A 337 17.48 24.27 10.09
N SER A 338 16.88 23.15 10.50
CA SER A 338 16.48 22.10 9.55
C SER A 338 15.33 22.56 8.64
N THR A 339 15.24 21.97 7.45
CA THR A 339 14.31 22.46 6.42
C THR A 339 12.83 22.35 6.80
N LEU A 340 12.48 21.44 7.71
CA LEU A 340 11.12 21.26 8.21
C LEU A 340 10.84 21.98 9.55
N VAL A 341 11.83 22.63 10.18
CA VAL A 341 11.68 23.18 11.55
C VAL A 341 10.56 24.21 11.68
N ALA A 342 10.28 24.95 10.61
CA ALA A 342 9.25 25.98 10.57
C ALA A 342 7.84 25.43 10.22
N ARG A 343 7.69 24.11 10.03
CA ARG A 343 6.38 23.51 9.75
C ARG A 343 5.52 23.45 11.00
N PRO A 344 4.19 23.55 10.86
CA PRO A 344 3.27 23.38 11.98
C PRO A 344 3.44 22.04 12.67
N ASP A 345 3.32 22.02 14.00
CA ASP A 345 3.39 20.80 14.81
C ASP A 345 2.38 19.72 14.38
N SER A 346 1.21 20.15 13.86
CA SER A 346 0.17 19.26 13.33
C SER A 346 0.62 18.46 12.12
N GLU A 347 1.50 19.01 11.28
CA GLU A 347 2.09 18.33 10.13
C GLU A 347 3.30 17.50 10.54
N LEU A 348 4.12 17.98 11.48
CA LEU A 348 5.27 17.21 11.99
C LEU A 348 4.82 16.00 12.84
N ALA A 349 3.60 16.02 13.38
CA ALA A 349 3.05 14.94 14.19
C ALA A 349 2.98 13.60 13.43
N ILE A 350 2.69 13.60 12.12
CA ILE A 350 2.65 12.34 11.36
C ILE A 350 4.05 11.76 11.18
N LEU A 351 5.08 12.59 10.96
CA LEU A 351 6.47 12.12 10.85
C LEU A 351 6.95 11.51 12.17
N ARG A 352 6.66 12.15 13.30
CA ARG A 352 6.97 11.61 14.64
C ARG A 352 6.28 10.28 14.90
N ARG A 353 5.01 10.14 14.53
CA ARG A 353 4.21 8.93 14.74
C ARG A 353 4.68 7.75 13.88
N LEU A 354 5.13 8.04 12.67
CA LEU A 354 5.77 7.05 11.78
C LEU A 354 7.21 6.74 12.21
N GLN A 355 7.79 7.52 13.13
CA GLN A 355 9.23 7.55 13.39
C GLN A 355 9.99 7.73 12.07
N ALA A 356 9.55 8.65 11.22
CA ALA A 356 10.02 8.79 9.85
C ALA A 356 11.32 9.59 9.74
N MET A 357 12.19 9.19 8.81
CA MET A 357 13.23 10.03 8.23
C MET A 357 12.63 10.89 7.13
N ALA A 358 12.95 12.18 7.09
CA ALA A 358 12.44 13.08 6.06
C ALA A 358 13.53 13.96 5.44
N LYS A 359 13.51 14.09 4.12
CA LYS A 359 14.36 15.04 3.37
C LYS A 359 13.52 15.82 2.38
N THR A 360 13.74 17.14 2.35
CA THR A 360 13.11 18.03 1.37
C THR A 360 14.05 18.30 0.19
N GLY A 361 13.48 18.46 -0.99
CA GLY A 361 14.11 19.00 -2.18
C GLY A 361 13.36 20.23 -2.65
N THR A 362 14.06 21.32 -2.96
CA THR A 362 13.47 22.48 -3.62
C THR A 362 14.24 22.75 -4.90
N VAL A 363 13.50 22.97 -5.97
CA VAL A 363 13.97 23.50 -7.25
C VAL A 363 13.48 24.93 -7.30
N SER A 364 14.41 25.87 -7.45
CA SER A 364 14.09 27.29 -7.54
C SER A 364 14.47 27.85 -8.90
N SER A 365 13.72 28.86 -9.34
CA SER A 365 14.06 29.74 -10.44
C SER A 365 15.33 30.55 -10.12
N ALA A 366 15.89 31.24 -11.12
CA ALA A 366 17.09 32.05 -10.94
C ALA A 366 16.91 33.20 -9.94
N ASP A 367 15.70 33.72 -9.78
CA ASP A 367 15.29 34.73 -8.80
C ASP A 367 14.89 34.14 -7.44
N GLY A 368 15.03 32.83 -7.25
CA GLY A 368 14.84 32.15 -5.95
C GLY A 368 13.40 31.71 -5.64
N GLN A 369 12.44 31.94 -6.54
CA GLN A 369 11.07 31.43 -6.40
C GLN A 369 11.06 29.90 -6.50
N ALA A 370 10.25 29.22 -5.69
CA ALA A 370 10.16 27.77 -5.73
C ALA A 370 9.33 27.31 -6.95
N GLU A 371 9.96 26.58 -7.87
CA GLU A 371 9.31 26.01 -9.05
C GLU A 371 8.75 24.62 -8.77
N ILE A 372 9.49 23.81 -8.01
CA ILE A 372 9.12 22.42 -7.69
C ILE A 372 9.61 22.06 -6.29
N GLY A 373 8.71 21.51 -5.48
CA GLY A 373 9.00 20.96 -4.17
C GLY A 373 8.96 19.45 -4.23
N HIS A 374 9.89 18.81 -3.54
CA HIS A 374 9.94 17.37 -3.32
C HIS A 374 10.05 17.06 -1.82
N LEU A 375 9.48 15.92 -1.42
CA LEU A 375 9.62 15.38 -0.07
C LEU A 375 9.84 13.87 -0.16
N MET A 376 10.96 13.42 0.38
CA MET A 376 11.26 12.01 0.62
C MET A 376 10.93 11.69 2.08
N VAL A 377 10.16 10.63 2.32
CA VAL A 377 9.84 10.11 3.66
C VAL A 377 10.12 8.62 3.69
N ALA A 378 10.90 8.15 4.65
CA ALA A 378 11.15 6.72 4.85
C ALA A 378 10.92 6.30 6.30
N TRP A 379 10.30 5.14 6.53
CA TRP A 379 9.92 4.73 7.88
C TRP A 379 9.88 3.20 8.06
N PRO A 380 10.02 2.72 9.31
CA PRO A 380 10.48 3.48 10.50
C PRO A 380 11.98 3.81 10.43
N ALA A 381 12.46 4.84 11.13
CA ALA A 381 13.84 5.32 11.03
C ALA A 381 14.89 4.29 11.48
N GLY A 382 14.55 3.45 12.47
CA GLY A 382 15.45 2.41 12.97
C GLY A 382 15.69 1.26 11.97
N HIS A 383 14.67 0.90 11.19
CA HIS A 383 14.74 -0.11 10.14
C HIS A 383 13.77 0.26 9.02
N PRO A 384 14.16 1.14 8.08
CA PRO A 384 13.23 1.67 7.09
C PRO A 384 12.81 0.59 6.10
N VAL A 385 11.50 0.39 5.98
CA VAL A 385 10.89 -0.62 5.08
C VAL A 385 10.01 0.02 4.03
N TYR A 386 9.54 1.25 4.26
CA TYR A 386 8.78 2.03 3.29
C TYR A 386 9.54 3.29 2.89
N LEU A 387 9.39 3.66 1.63
CA LEU A 387 9.91 4.88 1.03
C LEU A 387 8.80 5.55 0.24
N ALA A 388 8.47 6.78 0.60
CA ALA A 388 7.57 7.63 -0.14
C ALA A 388 8.32 8.83 -0.74
N VAL A 389 7.99 9.16 -1.97
CA VAL A 389 8.45 10.39 -2.64
C VAL A 389 7.22 11.15 -3.11
N PHE A 390 7.13 12.41 -2.69
CA PHE A 390 6.08 13.35 -3.08
C PHE A 390 6.70 14.49 -3.87
N ARG A 391 5.94 15.02 -4.83
CA ARG A 391 6.30 16.23 -5.55
C ARG A 391 5.10 17.14 -5.76
N GLN A 392 5.37 18.43 -5.85
CA GLN A 392 4.37 19.44 -6.16
C GLN A 392 5.03 20.65 -6.81
N ARG A 393 4.51 21.10 -7.95
CA ARG A 393 4.93 22.35 -8.60
C ARG A 393 4.48 23.58 -7.81
N GLY A 394 5.27 24.65 -7.88
CA GLY A 394 4.97 25.95 -7.28
C GLY A 394 5.11 26.03 -5.75
N VAL A 395 5.63 24.98 -5.10
CA VAL A 395 5.86 24.96 -3.64
C VAL A 395 7.31 24.61 -3.35
N ASN A 396 7.84 25.06 -2.22
CA ASN A 396 9.13 24.57 -1.74
C ASN A 396 9.00 23.16 -1.13
N GLY A 397 10.11 22.45 -0.98
CA GLY A 397 10.09 21.07 -0.48
C GLY A 397 9.47 20.89 0.91
N ALA A 398 9.58 21.89 1.78
CA ALA A 398 8.93 21.84 3.10
C ALA A 398 7.40 21.96 2.99
N GLY A 399 6.90 22.77 2.04
CA GLY A 399 5.47 22.96 1.78
C GLY A 399 4.77 21.69 1.27
N VAL A 400 5.51 20.75 0.68
CA VAL A 400 4.97 19.45 0.23
C VAL A 400 4.42 18.61 1.39
N LEU A 401 4.90 18.83 2.62
CA LEU A 401 4.46 18.06 3.79
C LEU A 401 2.94 18.19 4.05
N ALA A 402 2.35 19.35 3.76
CA ALA A 402 0.90 19.54 3.88
C ALA A 402 0.12 18.62 2.94
N TYR A 403 0.58 18.47 1.69
CA TYR A 403 0.00 17.55 0.69
C TYR A 403 0.24 16.08 1.04
N ALA A 404 1.41 15.76 1.61
CA ALA A 404 1.80 14.41 1.95
C ALA A 404 1.09 13.85 3.20
N SER A 405 0.83 14.70 4.20
CA SER A 405 0.39 14.28 5.54
C SER A 405 -0.88 13.39 5.54
N PRO A 406 -1.97 13.71 4.82
CA PRO A 406 -3.16 12.86 4.79
C PRO A 406 -2.91 11.48 4.18
N ARG A 407 -2.01 11.39 3.19
CA ARG A 407 -1.61 10.12 2.55
C ARG A 407 -0.75 9.29 3.49
N LEU A 408 0.24 9.90 4.12
CA LEU A 408 1.07 9.25 5.14
C LEU A 408 0.23 8.67 6.29
N GLN A 409 -0.77 9.40 6.76
CA GLN A 409 -1.70 8.91 7.79
C GLN A 409 -2.51 7.69 7.33
N ARG A 410 -2.97 7.69 6.07
CA ARG A 410 -3.68 6.55 5.49
C ARG A 410 -2.76 5.34 5.33
N TRP A 411 -1.55 5.55 4.82
CA TRP A 411 -0.56 4.51 4.61
C TRP A 411 -0.08 3.89 5.92
N GLN A 412 0.02 4.66 7.00
CA GLN A 412 0.28 4.11 8.33
C GLN A 412 -0.67 2.97 8.70
N GLN A 413 -1.95 3.11 8.35
CA GLN A 413 -2.98 2.12 8.67
C GLN A 413 -3.01 0.96 7.67
N GLN A 414 -2.66 1.24 6.40
CA GLN A 414 -2.71 0.27 5.31
C GLN A 414 -1.46 -0.60 5.21
N TYR A 415 -0.32 -0.09 5.69
CA TYR A 415 1.01 -0.69 5.55
C TYR A 415 1.70 -0.72 6.92
N PRO A 416 1.26 -1.61 7.84
CA PRO A 416 1.89 -1.79 9.15
C PRO A 416 3.33 -2.31 8.99
N ALA A 417 4.29 -1.62 9.61
CA ALA A 417 5.72 -1.91 9.45
C ALA A 417 6.12 -3.27 10.04
N GLU A 418 5.42 -3.74 11.08
CA GLU A 418 5.65 -5.03 11.72
C GLU A 418 5.39 -6.23 10.81
N PHE A 419 4.63 -6.05 9.72
CA PHE A 419 4.35 -7.08 8.71
C PHE A 419 5.00 -6.79 7.36
N ALA A 420 5.92 -5.83 7.27
CA ALA A 420 6.39 -5.32 5.99
C ALA A 420 7.43 -6.22 5.30
N THR A 421 8.17 -7.02 6.07
CA THR A 421 9.37 -7.73 5.60
C THR A 421 9.37 -9.19 6.02
N VAL A 422 9.90 -10.06 5.15
CA VAL A 422 10.09 -11.48 5.42
C VAL A 422 11.54 -11.85 5.05
N ARG A 423 12.19 -12.63 5.92
CA ARG A 423 13.51 -13.22 5.66
C ARG A 423 13.35 -14.67 5.26
N VAL A 424 13.87 -15.01 4.08
CA VAL A 424 13.76 -16.33 3.46
C VAL A 424 15.15 -16.88 3.17
N ARG A 425 15.48 -18.00 3.79
CA ARG A 425 16.63 -18.83 3.49
C ARG A 425 16.34 -19.64 2.23
N LEU A 426 17.10 -19.41 1.17
CA LEU A 426 16.93 -20.12 -0.10
C LEU A 426 17.70 -21.45 -0.04
N LEU A 427 16.98 -22.54 0.22
CA LEU A 427 17.51 -23.91 0.31
C LEU A 427 17.29 -24.70 -0.97
N SER A 428 16.35 -24.28 -1.83
CA SER A 428 16.22 -24.87 -3.16
C SER A 428 17.55 -24.74 -3.90
N ALA A 429 18.03 -25.84 -4.50
CA ALA A 429 19.32 -25.95 -5.18
C ALA A 429 19.47 -24.87 -6.27
N THR A 430 19.98 -23.73 -5.84
CA THR A 430 20.22 -22.53 -6.63
C THR A 430 21.73 -22.38 -6.65
N GLU A 431 22.31 -22.43 -7.85
CA GLU A 431 23.72 -22.13 -7.99
C GLU A 431 23.93 -20.66 -7.63
N ARG A 432 24.78 -20.35 -6.65
CA ARG A 432 24.99 -18.95 -6.21
C ARG A 432 25.43 -18.01 -7.35
N ASN A 433 26.08 -18.56 -8.36
CA ASN A 433 26.51 -17.83 -9.56
C ASN A 433 25.37 -17.58 -10.57
N SER A 434 24.19 -18.18 -10.38
CA SER A 434 23.05 -17.98 -11.27
C SER A 434 22.27 -16.69 -10.99
N TRP A 435 22.65 -15.96 -9.95
CA TRP A 435 21.95 -14.78 -9.47
C TRP A 435 22.44 -13.57 -10.22
N GLN A 436 21.65 -13.12 -11.19
CA GLN A 436 22.02 -12.04 -12.10
C GLN A 436 21.05 -10.88 -11.95
N ALA A 437 21.59 -9.71 -11.62
CA ALA A 437 20.87 -8.47 -11.77
C ALA A 437 20.66 -8.17 -13.26
N ASP A 438 19.56 -7.51 -13.61
CA ASP A 438 19.35 -7.00 -14.96
C ASP A 438 20.45 -5.99 -15.33
N ALA A 439 20.88 -5.97 -16.59
CA ALA A 439 21.90 -5.03 -17.07
C ALA A 439 21.48 -3.57 -16.83
N ASP A 440 20.19 -3.27 -16.98
CA ASP A 440 19.64 -1.93 -16.77
C ASP A 440 19.45 -1.60 -15.28
N CYS A 441 19.54 -2.60 -14.40
CA CYS A 441 19.34 -2.50 -12.96
C CYS A 441 20.60 -2.99 -12.23
N PRO A 442 21.70 -2.22 -12.26
CA PRO A 442 23.00 -2.69 -11.80
C PRO A 442 22.96 -3.11 -10.33
N GLU A 443 23.83 -4.07 -10.02
CA GLU A 443 24.06 -4.53 -8.67
C GLU A 443 24.87 -3.54 -7.85
N LEU A 444 24.49 -3.42 -6.58
CA LEU A 444 25.05 -2.55 -5.57
C LEU A 444 25.28 -3.36 -4.28
N ASN A 445 26.25 -2.90 -3.49
CA ASN A 445 26.57 -3.46 -2.19
C ASN A 445 26.15 -2.47 -1.10
N GLY A 446 25.48 -2.98 -0.08
CA GLY A 446 25.18 -2.26 1.16
C GLY A 446 25.70 -3.03 2.37
N PRO A 447 25.62 -2.45 3.58
CA PRO A 447 26.07 -3.12 4.81
C PRO A 447 25.21 -4.33 5.18
N ALA A 448 23.95 -4.37 4.74
CA ALA A 448 23.04 -5.49 5.00
C ALA A 448 23.22 -6.65 4.01
N GLY A 449 23.76 -6.39 2.82
CA GLY A 449 23.86 -7.37 1.73
C GLY A 449 23.97 -6.70 0.35
N ARG A 450 23.89 -7.51 -0.70
CA ARG A 450 23.86 -7.07 -2.10
C ARG A 450 22.43 -6.89 -2.59
N PHE A 451 22.19 -5.90 -3.44
CA PHE A 451 20.87 -5.58 -3.98
C PHE A 451 21.01 -4.98 -5.38
N SER A 452 19.97 -5.06 -6.21
CA SER A 452 19.95 -4.35 -7.50
C SER A 452 19.25 -2.99 -7.35
N ARG A 453 19.59 -2.02 -8.20
CA ARG A 453 18.93 -0.69 -8.21
C ARG A 453 17.40 -0.80 -8.25
N CYS A 454 16.89 -1.69 -9.10
CA CYS A 454 15.45 -1.93 -9.29
C CYS A 454 14.84 -2.89 -8.27
N GLY A 455 15.68 -3.60 -7.50
CA GLY A 455 15.26 -4.48 -6.42
C GLY A 455 15.07 -5.94 -6.82
N SER A 456 15.15 -6.30 -8.10
CA SER A 456 14.99 -7.67 -8.60
C SER A 456 16.31 -8.36 -8.99
N PHE A 457 16.31 -9.69 -8.89
CA PHE A 457 17.35 -10.60 -9.37
C PHE A 457 16.71 -11.75 -10.14
N THR A 458 17.37 -12.19 -11.20
CA THR A 458 17.05 -13.44 -11.92
C THR A 458 17.84 -14.59 -11.30
N LEU A 459 17.15 -15.70 -11.01
CA LEU A 459 17.76 -16.91 -10.47
C LEU A 459 17.42 -18.10 -11.36
N VAL A 460 18.42 -18.95 -11.59
CA VAL A 460 18.24 -20.27 -12.19
C VAL A 460 18.20 -21.31 -11.07
N SER A 461 17.13 -22.10 -11.03
CA SER A 461 16.94 -23.18 -10.06
C SER A 461 16.87 -24.53 -10.78
N SER A 462 17.61 -25.51 -10.29
CA SER A 462 17.54 -26.90 -10.75
C SER A 462 16.64 -27.76 -9.86
N ALA A 463 16.02 -27.16 -8.83
CA ALA A 463 15.19 -27.88 -7.87
C ALA A 463 13.92 -28.44 -8.52
N ARG A 464 13.66 -29.74 -8.32
CA ARG A 464 12.47 -30.43 -8.82
C ARG A 464 11.19 -29.81 -8.21
N GLY A 465 10.28 -29.34 -9.05
CA GLY A 465 9.06 -28.66 -8.61
C GLY A 465 9.20 -27.14 -8.44
N SER A 466 10.40 -26.59 -8.63
CA SER A 466 10.62 -25.15 -8.79
C SER A 466 10.55 -24.73 -10.26
N ARG A 467 10.35 -23.45 -10.52
CA ARG A 467 10.56 -22.85 -11.85
C ARG A 467 12.05 -22.87 -12.17
N SER A 468 12.40 -23.22 -13.42
CA SER A 468 13.79 -23.25 -13.87
C SER A 468 14.44 -21.86 -13.84
N VAL A 469 13.66 -20.83 -14.13
CA VAL A 469 14.07 -19.41 -13.99
C VAL A 469 12.98 -18.69 -13.22
N ARG A 470 13.38 -17.90 -12.21
CA ARG A 470 12.47 -17.09 -11.40
C ARG A 470 13.07 -15.74 -11.06
N LEU A 471 12.20 -14.74 -10.92
CA LEU A 471 12.57 -13.43 -10.40
C LEU A 471 12.32 -13.40 -8.89
N ILE A 472 13.29 -12.91 -8.12
CA ILE A 472 13.07 -12.56 -6.72
C ILE A 472 13.38 -11.08 -6.54
N ALA A 473 12.69 -10.44 -5.61
CA ALA A 473 12.95 -9.04 -5.28
C ALA A 473 13.34 -8.90 -3.80
N GLY A 474 14.39 -8.12 -3.51
CA GLY A 474 14.86 -7.92 -2.13
C GLY A 474 16.36 -7.67 -1.98
N LEU A 475 16.84 -7.83 -0.75
CA LEU A 475 18.24 -7.79 -0.35
C LEU A 475 18.76 -9.20 -0.17
N LEU A 476 19.96 -9.46 -0.68
CA LEU A 476 20.62 -10.75 -0.57
C LEU A 476 21.75 -10.65 0.43
N ASN A 477 21.59 -11.33 1.55
CA ASN A 477 22.58 -11.37 2.60
C ASN A 477 23.41 -12.63 2.35
N ASP A 478 24.63 -12.42 1.86
CA ASP A 478 25.61 -13.51 1.69
C ASP A 478 26.11 -13.91 3.08
N VAL A 479 25.83 -15.15 3.48
CA VAL A 479 26.26 -15.70 4.76
C VAL A 479 27.47 -16.61 4.55
N GLY A 480 28.48 -16.15 3.81
CA GLY A 480 29.73 -16.90 3.61
C GLY A 480 29.47 -18.31 3.07
N ASP A 481 29.96 -19.37 3.72
CA ASP A 481 29.72 -20.76 3.26
C ASP A 481 28.27 -21.28 3.47
N GLY A 482 27.38 -20.48 4.09
CA GLY A 482 25.98 -20.81 4.34
C GLY A 482 25.00 -20.43 3.20
N PRO A 483 23.78 -20.99 3.18
CA PRO A 483 22.79 -20.66 2.15
C PRO A 483 22.34 -19.19 2.22
N ASP A 484 22.12 -18.60 1.06
CA ASP A 484 21.78 -17.20 0.90
C ASP A 484 20.44 -16.87 1.58
N ILE A 485 20.40 -15.72 2.26
CA ILE A 485 19.18 -15.19 2.89
C ILE A 485 18.66 -14.02 2.05
N LEU A 486 17.46 -14.18 1.52
CA LEU A 486 16.69 -13.11 0.88
C LEU A 486 15.86 -12.40 1.95
N GLU A 487 16.08 -11.10 2.15
CA GLU A 487 15.11 -10.22 2.81
C GLU A 487 14.24 -9.57 1.73
N THR A 488 12.93 -9.79 1.78
CA THR A 488 11.96 -9.30 0.78
C THR A 488 10.75 -8.66 1.46
N ASP A 489 9.89 -7.99 0.70
CA ASP A 489 8.63 -7.50 1.23
C ASP A 489 7.59 -8.61 1.36
N ALA A 490 6.71 -8.48 2.34
CA ALA A 490 5.74 -9.52 2.65
C ALA A 490 4.72 -9.80 1.54
N GLU A 491 4.36 -8.79 0.74
CA GLU A 491 3.42 -8.98 -0.37
C GLU A 491 4.07 -9.80 -1.49
N THR A 492 5.34 -9.52 -1.81
CA THR A 492 6.12 -10.29 -2.79
C THR A 492 6.37 -11.72 -2.32
N TYR A 493 6.68 -11.90 -1.03
CA TYR A 493 6.75 -13.21 -0.43
C TYR A 493 5.43 -13.98 -0.57
N ALA A 494 4.31 -13.35 -0.24
CA ALA A 494 2.99 -13.96 -0.33
C ALA A 494 2.60 -14.31 -1.77
N ASP A 495 2.92 -13.45 -2.74
CA ASP A 495 2.71 -13.73 -4.16
C ASP A 495 3.48 -14.99 -4.60
N GLY A 496 4.75 -15.11 -4.20
CA GLY A 496 5.60 -16.27 -4.50
C GLY A 496 5.13 -17.57 -3.83
N VAL A 497 4.64 -17.50 -2.58
CA VAL A 497 4.12 -18.67 -1.85
C VAL A 497 2.76 -19.10 -2.37
N LEU A 498 1.83 -18.17 -2.60
CA LEU A 498 0.51 -18.48 -3.15
C LEU A 498 0.61 -19.09 -4.55
N SER A 499 1.59 -18.64 -5.34
CA SER A 499 1.89 -19.23 -6.64
C SER A 499 2.45 -20.65 -6.56
N ALA A 500 2.93 -21.08 -5.39
CA ALA A 500 3.46 -22.41 -5.17
C ALA A 500 2.43 -23.33 -4.53
N GLU A 501 1.93 -22.91 -3.37
CA GLU A 501 1.14 -23.73 -2.45
C GLU A 501 -0.37 -23.65 -2.73
N ALA A 502 -0.86 -22.55 -3.33
CA ALA A 502 -2.29 -22.23 -3.36
C ALA A 502 -2.75 -21.66 -4.72
N GLN A 503 -2.25 -22.24 -5.82
CA GLN A 503 -2.49 -21.76 -7.19
C GLN A 503 -3.98 -21.73 -7.57
N THR A 504 -4.79 -22.63 -7.01
CA THR A 504 -6.21 -22.76 -7.31
C THR A 504 -7.08 -21.79 -6.51
N LEU A 505 -6.56 -21.17 -5.45
CA LEU A 505 -7.36 -20.29 -4.61
C LEU A 505 -7.63 -18.95 -5.31
N THR A 506 -8.89 -18.52 -5.23
CA THR A 506 -9.38 -17.21 -5.68
C THR A 506 -10.23 -16.55 -4.58
N GLY A 507 -10.63 -15.29 -4.77
CA GLY A 507 -11.61 -14.61 -3.92
C GLY A 507 -11.23 -14.54 -2.43
N SER A 508 -12.21 -14.76 -1.54
CA SER A 508 -12.00 -14.72 -0.09
C SER A 508 -11.05 -15.80 0.43
N ALA A 509 -11.04 -17.00 -0.17
CA ALA A 509 -10.09 -18.06 0.20
C ALA A 509 -8.64 -17.63 -0.07
N ARG A 510 -8.37 -17.04 -1.24
CA ARG A 510 -7.05 -16.51 -1.56
C ARG A 510 -6.63 -15.40 -0.60
N ARG A 511 -7.54 -14.48 -0.26
CA ARG A 511 -7.28 -13.39 0.70
C ARG A 511 -6.97 -13.92 2.12
N ALA A 512 -7.70 -14.93 2.58
CA ALA A 512 -7.43 -15.59 3.86
C ALA A 512 -6.05 -16.26 3.86
N MET A 513 -5.74 -17.05 2.83
CA MET A 513 -4.44 -17.70 2.69
C MET A 513 -3.29 -16.68 2.57
N ARG A 514 -3.50 -15.57 1.85
CA ARG A 514 -2.51 -14.48 1.75
C ARG A 514 -2.17 -13.88 3.11
N ALA A 515 -3.20 -13.54 3.90
CA ALA A 515 -3.01 -13.00 5.24
C ALA A 515 -2.24 -13.99 6.13
N LEU A 516 -2.60 -15.27 6.07
CA LEU A 516 -1.90 -16.33 6.80
C LEU A 516 -0.42 -16.43 6.43
N VAL A 517 -0.10 -16.38 5.12
CA VAL A 517 1.28 -16.43 4.63
C VAL A 517 2.10 -15.24 5.13
N ILE A 518 1.56 -14.02 5.04
CA ILE A 518 2.25 -12.82 5.55
C ILE A 518 2.46 -12.89 7.06
N TRP A 519 1.43 -13.33 7.79
CA TRP A 519 1.50 -13.45 9.24
C TRP A 519 2.56 -14.47 9.66
N ASN A 520 2.58 -15.65 9.04
CA ASN A 520 3.61 -16.67 9.25
C ASN A 520 5.00 -16.18 8.81
N GLY A 521 5.09 -15.39 7.74
CA GLY A 521 6.29 -14.71 7.27
C GLY A 521 6.94 -13.83 8.35
N SER A 522 6.10 -13.13 9.10
CA SER A 522 6.52 -12.13 10.10
C SER A 522 6.83 -12.76 11.47
N HIS A 523 6.11 -13.83 11.84
CA HIS A 523 6.24 -14.49 13.15
C HIS A 523 7.10 -15.77 13.15
N GLY A 524 7.27 -16.38 11.98
CA GLY A 524 7.87 -17.70 11.84
C GLY A 524 9.41 -17.75 11.90
N LYS A 525 10.10 -16.64 12.12
CA LYS A 525 11.59 -16.56 12.10
C LYS A 525 12.30 -17.58 13.02
N HIS A 526 11.63 -18.02 14.09
CA HIS A 526 12.14 -19.00 15.05
C HIS A 526 12.24 -20.43 14.50
N ARG A 527 11.59 -20.73 13.36
CA ARG A 527 11.66 -22.02 12.65
C ARG A 527 13.10 -22.47 12.35
N HIS A 528 13.97 -21.50 12.10
CA HIS A 528 15.41 -21.70 11.94
C HIS A 528 16.12 -20.68 12.82
N SER A 529 16.29 -21.04 14.10
CA SER A 529 16.88 -20.18 15.13
C SER A 529 18.27 -19.65 14.76
N GLU A 530 19.03 -20.41 13.98
CA GLU A 530 20.37 -20.10 13.51
C GLU A 530 20.40 -18.96 12.49
N SER A 531 19.40 -18.89 11.60
CA SER A 531 19.32 -17.88 10.54
C SER A 531 18.29 -16.78 10.81
N GLN A 532 17.37 -17.02 11.75
CA GLN A 532 16.21 -16.16 12.02
C GLN A 532 15.43 -15.85 10.72
N ALA A 533 15.16 -16.90 9.93
CA ALA A 533 14.58 -16.82 8.59
C ALA A 533 13.74 -18.08 8.28
N LEU A 534 12.72 -17.96 7.43
CA LEU A 534 11.95 -19.11 6.92
C LEU A 534 12.71 -19.82 5.80
N CYS A 535 12.57 -21.13 5.64
CA CYS A 535 13.10 -21.80 4.45
C CYS A 535 12.08 -21.78 3.29
N ASP A 536 12.55 -21.75 2.04
CA ASP A 536 11.71 -21.83 0.84
C ASP A 536 11.25 -23.26 0.47
N THR A 537 11.16 -24.16 1.45
CA THR A 537 10.75 -25.56 1.29
C THR A 537 9.45 -25.85 2.02
N THR A 538 8.89 -27.05 1.83
CA THR A 538 7.70 -27.53 2.54
C THR A 538 7.88 -27.63 4.06
N HIS A 539 9.10 -27.52 4.59
CA HIS A 539 9.33 -27.37 6.02
C HIS A 539 8.77 -26.05 6.55
N CYS A 540 8.80 -24.95 5.79
CA CYS A 540 8.15 -23.68 6.17
C CYS A 540 7.02 -23.37 5.18
N MET A 541 7.36 -22.77 4.03
CA MET A 541 6.45 -22.52 2.91
C MET A 541 7.26 -22.50 1.62
N VAL A 542 6.80 -23.19 0.58
CA VAL A 542 7.49 -23.17 -0.70
C VAL A 542 7.37 -21.78 -1.31
N PHE A 543 8.52 -21.15 -1.59
CA PHE A 543 8.60 -19.82 -2.21
C PHE A 543 9.19 -19.92 -3.62
N LEU A 544 8.38 -19.64 -4.65
CA LEU A 544 8.79 -19.77 -6.06
C LEU A 544 9.22 -18.45 -6.73
N GLY A 545 9.20 -17.33 -6.00
CA GLY A 545 9.36 -16.00 -6.60
C GLY A 545 8.32 -15.73 -7.69
N GLU A 546 8.63 -14.81 -8.59
CA GLU A 546 7.82 -14.45 -9.75
C GLU A 546 8.28 -15.17 -11.03
N ALA A 547 7.40 -15.28 -12.00
CA ALA A 547 7.76 -15.78 -13.31
C ALA A 547 8.54 -14.70 -14.09
N PRO A 548 9.49 -15.07 -14.96
CA PRO A 548 10.05 -14.12 -15.92
C PRO A 548 8.93 -13.53 -16.79
N ASN A 549 9.01 -12.23 -17.10
CA ASN A 549 8.04 -11.50 -17.94
C ASN A 549 6.61 -11.35 -17.40
N THR A 550 6.32 -11.72 -16.15
CA THR A 550 5.12 -11.19 -15.49
C THR A 550 5.36 -9.71 -15.19
N HIS A 551 4.74 -8.82 -15.97
CA HIS A 551 4.60 -7.42 -15.57
C HIS A 551 3.98 -7.40 -14.18
N SER A 552 4.62 -6.69 -13.24
CA SER A 552 4.18 -6.56 -11.85
C SER A 552 2.68 -6.32 -11.84
N ARG A 553 1.91 -7.38 -11.55
CA ARG A 553 0.47 -7.24 -11.36
C ARG A 553 0.34 -6.24 -10.22
N SER A 554 -0.61 -5.30 -10.29
CA SER A 554 -0.98 -4.53 -9.10
C SER A 554 -1.45 -5.54 -8.05
N GLY A 555 -0.51 -6.05 -7.28
CA GLY A 555 -0.72 -7.28 -6.54
C GLY A 555 -1.76 -7.02 -5.48
N GLU A 556 -2.61 -8.01 -5.26
CA GLU A 556 -3.70 -7.93 -4.30
C GLU A 556 -3.11 -7.55 -2.94
N ARG A 557 -3.44 -6.37 -2.43
CA ARG A 557 -2.97 -5.91 -1.12
C ARG A 557 -3.65 -6.72 -0.03
N THR A 558 -2.89 -7.14 0.97
CA THR A 558 -3.44 -7.81 2.15
C THR A 558 -4.18 -6.81 3.02
N ASP A 559 -5.37 -7.19 3.48
CA ASP A 559 -6.11 -6.38 4.45
C ASP A 559 -5.44 -6.48 5.83
N PRO A 560 -4.91 -5.38 6.40
CA PRO A 560 -4.26 -5.40 7.71
C PRO A 560 -5.20 -5.82 8.85
N ASN A 561 -6.52 -5.73 8.67
CA ASN A 561 -7.47 -6.28 9.64
C ASN A 561 -7.38 -7.81 9.75
N LEU A 562 -7.09 -8.51 8.66
CA LEU A 562 -6.91 -9.96 8.68
C LEU A 562 -5.62 -10.34 9.41
N LEU A 563 -4.57 -9.53 9.30
CA LEU A 563 -3.31 -9.74 10.05
C LEU A 563 -3.54 -9.58 11.56
N ARG A 564 -4.24 -8.52 11.98
CA ARG A 564 -4.63 -8.32 13.39
C ARG A 564 -5.56 -9.41 13.91
N LEU A 565 -6.47 -9.92 13.05
CA LEU A 565 -7.30 -11.06 13.38
C LEU A 565 -6.44 -12.31 13.65
N LEU A 566 -5.42 -12.55 12.83
CA LEU A 566 -4.51 -13.69 13.01
C LEU A 566 -3.67 -13.56 14.29
N ASP A 567 -3.23 -12.35 14.66
CA ASP A 567 -2.60 -12.14 15.98
C ASP A 567 -3.52 -12.58 17.13
N ALA A 568 -4.81 -12.23 17.04
CA ALA A 568 -5.79 -12.62 18.04
C ALA A 568 -6.10 -14.13 18.03
N LEU A 569 -6.15 -14.75 16.84
CA LEU A 569 -6.42 -16.18 16.69
C LEU A 569 -5.21 -17.08 17.03
N ALA A 570 -3.99 -16.56 16.92
CA ALA A 570 -2.78 -17.31 17.21
C ALA A 570 -2.64 -17.66 18.70
N ASP A 571 -3.22 -16.87 19.61
CA ASP A 571 -3.19 -17.09 21.05
C ASP A 571 -1.77 -17.39 21.58
N GLY A 572 -0.82 -16.53 21.22
CA GLY A 572 0.60 -16.67 21.59
C GLY A 572 1.40 -17.69 20.78
N GLN A 573 0.77 -18.40 19.84
CA GLN A 573 1.51 -19.20 18.85
C GLN A 573 2.33 -18.28 17.93
N THR A 574 3.47 -18.79 17.48
CA THR A 574 4.37 -18.11 16.54
C THR A 574 4.26 -18.69 15.13
N TRP A 575 3.40 -19.70 14.95
CA TRP A 575 3.12 -20.31 13.66
C TRP A 575 1.69 -20.84 13.60
N LEU A 576 1.01 -20.52 12.49
CA LEU A 576 -0.31 -21.02 12.19
C LEU A 576 -0.24 -22.05 11.04
N PRO A 577 -0.59 -23.32 11.29
CA PRO A 577 -0.46 -24.39 10.30
C PRO A 577 -1.46 -24.26 9.15
N PHE A 578 -1.09 -24.76 7.97
CA PHE A 578 -1.99 -24.91 6.83
C PHE A 578 -1.60 -26.13 5.99
N ALA A 579 -2.57 -26.70 5.29
CA ALA A 579 -2.37 -27.88 4.45
C ALA A 579 -3.30 -27.85 3.23
N ASN A 580 -2.99 -28.68 2.23
CA ASN A 580 -3.91 -28.90 1.11
C ASN A 580 -5.30 -29.36 1.60
N GLY A 581 -5.33 -30.26 2.58
CA GLY A 581 -6.56 -30.81 3.15
C GLY A 581 -7.33 -31.67 2.16
N GLY A 582 -8.66 -31.65 2.27
CA GLY A 582 -9.59 -32.36 1.39
C GLY A 582 -10.26 -33.58 2.00
N ASP A 583 -11.24 -34.10 1.28
CA ASP A 583 -12.12 -35.21 1.66
C ASP A 583 -11.86 -36.48 0.83
N ARG A 584 -10.93 -36.42 -0.13
CA ARG A 584 -10.58 -37.56 -0.98
C ARG A 584 -9.94 -38.68 -0.15
N ARG A 585 -10.59 -39.85 -0.16
CA ARG A 585 -10.04 -41.08 0.42
C ARG A 585 -8.86 -41.59 -0.41
N TRP A 586 -7.86 -42.12 0.27
CA TRP A 586 -6.71 -42.78 -0.36
C TRP A 586 -6.42 -44.11 0.32
N ILE A 587 -5.89 -45.05 -0.46
CA ILE A 587 -5.43 -46.37 0.00
C ILE A 587 -4.05 -46.59 -0.59
N ARG A 588 -3.11 -47.09 0.22
CA ARG A 588 -1.77 -47.46 -0.24
C ARG A 588 -1.32 -48.75 0.42
N GLN A 589 -0.82 -49.67 -0.40
CA GLN A 589 -0.18 -50.90 0.08
C GLN A 589 1.34 -50.75 -0.05
N ILE A 590 2.06 -51.17 1.00
CA ILE A 590 3.54 -51.16 1.04
C ILE A 590 3.99 -52.57 1.43
N ALA A 591 4.92 -53.13 0.65
CA ALA A 591 5.48 -54.45 0.92
C ALA A 591 6.31 -54.44 2.22
N ALA A 592 6.34 -55.57 2.93
CA ALA A 592 7.08 -55.69 4.21
C ALA A 592 8.56 -55.29 4.05
N ALA A 593 9.23 -55.80 3.01
CA ALA A 593 10.62 -55.48 2.72
C ALA A 593 10.88 -53.99 2.42
N GLU A 594 9.94 -53.29 1.77
CA GLU A 594 10.08 -51.83 1.58
C GLU A 594 9.94 -51.11 2.92
N LEU A 595 8.97 -51.51 3.75
CA LEU A 595 8.73 -50.91 5.05
C LEU A 595 9.96 -51.09 5.99
N GLU A 596 10.44 -52.32 6.09
CA GLU A 596 11.66 -52.73 6.81
C GLU A 596 12.88 -51.92 6.34
N GLY A 597 13.06 -51.80 5.02
CA GLY A 597 14.14 -50.98 4.44
C GLY A 597 14.03 -49.48 4.74
N ARG A 598 12.82 -48.94 4.90
CA ARG A 598 12.59 -47.50 5.19
C ARG A 598 12.90 -47.15 6.65
N PHE A 599 12.64 -48.07 7.57
CA PHE A 599 12.90 -47.89 9.00
C PHE A 599 14.23 -48.51 9.46
N ALA A 600 14.98 -49.13 8.55
CA ALA A 600 16.25 -49.81 8.83
C ALA A 600 16.11 -50.95 9.86
N GLU A 601 15.00 -51.69 9.80
CA GLU A 601 14.65 -52.73 10.75
C GLU A 601 14.46 -54.08 10.05
N GLN A 602 14.75 -55.18 10.74
CA GLN A 602 14.68 -56.52 10.13
C GLN A 602 13.24 -57.03 9.99
N ARG A 603 12.35 -56.62 10.89
CA ARG A 603 10.96 -57.08 10.92
C ARG A 603 10.08 -56.10 11.69
N ILE A 604 8.88 -55.82 11.18
CA ILE A 604 7.88 -54.99 11.85
C ILE A 604 6.65 -55.85 12.17
N ASP A 605 6.44 -56.15 13.46
CA ASP A 605 5.43 -57.08 13.96
C ASP A 605 4.04 -56.43 14.05
N ALA A 606 3.98 -55.15 14.43
CA ALA A 606 2.73 -54.40 14.46
C ALA A 606 2.94 -52.89 14.24
N ILE A 607 1.93 -52.24 13.68
CA ILE A 607 1.87 -50.78 13.56
C ILE A 607 0.54 -50.31 14.12
N ARG A 608 0.57 -49.39 15.08
CA ARG A 608 -0.64 -48.85 15.71
C ARG A 608 -0.62 -47.34 15.71
N ARG A 609 -1.75 -46.73 15.35
CA ARG A 609 -1.98 -45.30 15.52
C ARG A 609 -2.50 -45.01 16.92
N GLU A 610 -1.99 -43.96 17.53
CA GLU A 610 -2.39 -43.46 18.85
C GLU A 610 -2.72 -41.97 18.75
N ARG A 611 -3.79 -41.52 19.42
CA ARG A 611 -4.08 -40.09 19.61
C ARG A 611 -3.99 -39.77 21.10
N ARG A 612 -3.11 -38.86 21.47
CA ARG A 612 -2.98 -38.39 22.85
C ARG A 612 -4.13 -37.44 23.23
N LYS A 613 -4.33 -37.25 24.54
CA LYS A 613 -5.30 -36.27 25.09
C LYS A 613 -5.03 -34.83 24.61
N THR A 614 -3.79 -34.52 24.26
CA THR A 614 -3.36 -33.24 23.67
C THR A 614 -3.77 -33.09 22.19
N GLY A 615 -4.40 -34.11 21.60
CA GLY A 615 -4.74 -34.14 20.17
C GLY A 615 -3.62 -34.65 19.27
N GLU A 616 -2.38 -34.78 19.78
CA GLU A 616 -1.21 -35.26 19.05
C GLU A 616 -1.42 -36.68 18.49
N LEU A 617 -1.08 -36.86 17.21
CA LEU A 617 -1.15 -38.14 16.50
C LEU A 617 0.21 -38.80 16.44
N LEU A 618 0.31 -40.02 16.97
CA LEU A 618 1.52 -40.82 17.00
C LEU A 618 1.29 -42.17 16.30
N VAL A 619 2.37 -42.76 15.82
CA VAL A 619 2.39 -44.12 15.28
C VAL A 619 3.43 -44.90 16.06
N ARG A 620 2.99 -46.00 16.67
CA ARG A 620 3.84 -46.94 17.40
C ARG A 620 4.14 -48.14 16.52
N LEU A 621 5.41 -48.38 16.30
CA LEU A 621 5.95 -49.55 15.59
C LEU A 621 6.43 -50.55 16.65
N TYR A 622 6.04 -51.81 16.48
CA TYR A 622 6.48 -52.91 17.32
C TYR A 622 7.41 -53.80 16.52
N TYR A 623 8.60 -54.04 17.09
CA TYR A 623 9.62 -54.93 16.57
C TYR A 623 9.72 -56.18 17.47
N PRO A 624 10.51 -57.19 17.10
CA PRO A 624 10.62 -58.41 17.90
C PRO A 624 11.14 -58.19 19.32
N GLU A 625 12.05 -57.23 19.50
CA GLU A 625 12.76 -56.98 20.78
C GLU A 625 12.55 -55.57 21.34
N SER A 626 11.86 -54.69 20.61
CA SER A 626 11.74 -53.27 20.96
C SER A 626 10.48 -52.64 20.35
N GLU A 627 10.22 -51.40 20.70
CA GLU A 627 9.18 -50.58 20.10
C GLU A 627 9.69 -49.15 19.86
N GLU A 628 9.17 -48.50 18.83
CA GLU A 628 9.42 -47.09 18.51
C GLU A 628 8.10 -46.33 18.46
N VAL A 629 8.10 -45.10 18.95
CA VAL A 629 6.97 -44.18 18.85
C VAL A 629 7.38 -42.98 18.01
N LEU A 630 6.72 -42.81 16.88
CA LEU A 630 6.96 -41.73 15.94
C LEU A 630 5.80 -40.72 15.97
N ALA A 631 6.11 -39.44 15.80
CA ALA A 631 5.11 -38.47 15.39
C ALA A 631 4.53 -38.89 14.03
N CYS A 632 3.21 -38.77 13.83
CA CYS A 632 2.60 -39.25 12.60
C CYS A 632 3.15 -38.54 11.34
N GLU A 633 3.64 -37.30 11.50
CA GLU A 633 4.34 -36.60 10.43
C GLU A 633 5.64 -37.28 10.00
N VAL A 634 6.44 -37.75 10.95
CA VAL A 634 7.66 -38.52 10.64
C VAL A 634 7.27 -39.78 9.89
N PHE A 635 6.27 -40.52 10.40
CA PHE A 635 5.80 -41.75 9.79
C PHE A 635 5.28 -41.56 8.35
N ARG A 636 4.40 -40.58 8.11
CA ARG A 636 3.85 -40.35 6.77
C ARG A 636 4.90 -39.88 5.78
N ASN A 637 5.86 -39.06 6.21
CA ASN A 637 6.93 -38.56 5.34
C ASN A 637 7.90 -39.67 4.94
N THR A 638 8.29 -40.54 5.87
CA THR A 638 9.13 -41.72 5.60
C THR A 638 8.51 -42.61 4.52
N LEU A 639 7.18 -42.81 4.59
CA LEU A 639 6.45 -43.67 3.65
C LEU A 639 5.86 -42.91 2.44
N LYS A 640 6.01 -41.58 2.39
CA LYS A 640 5.40 -40.68 1.39
C LYS A 640 3.87 -40.82 1.30
N LEU A 641 3.17 -41.00 2.42
CA LEU A 641 1.71 -41.10 2.46
C LEU A 641 1.07 -39.70 2.32
N PRO A 642 -0.12 -39.57 1.69
CA PRO A 642 -0.77 -38.26 1.50
C PRO A 642 -1.08 -37.53 2.82
N SER A 643 -1.59 -38.24 3.82
CA SER A 643 -1.88 -37.72 5.17
C SER A 643 -1.52 -38.77 6.23
N CYS A 644 -1.71 -38.45 7.51
CA CYS A 644 -1.62 -39.44 8.57
C CYS A 644 -2.71 -40.52 8.34
N PRO A 645 -2.36 -41.82 8.26
CA PRO A 645 -3.36 -42.86 7.99
C PRO A 645 -4.40 -42.93 9.11
N ASP A 646 -5.67 -43.03 8.74
CA ASP A 646 -6.77 -43.28 9.66
C ASP A 646 -6.86 -44.77 10.03
N ARG A 647 -6.48 -45.65 9.10
CA ARG A 647 -6.50 -47.11 9.27
C ARG A 647 -5.20 -47.73 8.78
N ILE A 648 -4.68 -48.68 9.56
CA ILE A 648 -3.45 -49.42 9.28
C ILE A 648 -3.73 -50.91 9.50
N GLU A 649 -3.53 -51.74 8.48
CA GLU A 649 -3.81 -53.17 8.53
C GLU A 649 -2.67 -54.00 7.94
N ALA A 650 -2.34 -55.11 8.59
CA ALA A 650 -1.43 -56.09 8.02
C ALA A 650 -2.11 -56.86 6.88
N LEU A 651 -1.43 -56.98 5.74
CA LEU A 651 -1.91 -57.80 4.64
C LEU A 651 -1.75 -59.29 4.96
N SER A 652 -2.69 -60.10 4.50
CA SER A 652 -2.72 -61.54 4.74
C SER A 652 -1.40 -62.22 4.31
N GLY A 653 -0.86 -63.06 5.21
CA GLY A 653 0.38 -63.81 5.00
C GLY A 653 1.66 -63.00 5.22
N GLY A 654 1.61 -61.86 5.93
CA GLY A 654 2.80 -61.07 6.27
C GLY A 654 3.46 -60.37 5.09
N ARG A 655 2.75 -60.23 3.96
CA ARG A 655 3.33 -59.72 2.70
C ARG A 655 3.49 -58.20 2.67
N GLY A 656 2.93 -57.49 3.65
CA GLY A 656 3.03 -56.04 3.76
C GLY A 656 1.91 -55.44 4.59
N TRP A 657 1.70 -54.14 4.40
CA TRP A 657 0.76 -53.32 5.15
C TRP A 657 -0.11 -52.50 4.20
N GLN A 658 -1.39 -52.34 4.56
CA GLN A 658 -2.33 -51.44 3.92
C GLN A 658 -2.58 -50.23 4.82
N PHE A 659 -2.48 -49.05 4.22
CA PHE A 659 -2.72 -47.76 4.84
C PHE A 659 -3.89 -47.09 4.14
N GLU A 660 -4.83 -46.57 4.92
CA GLU A 660 -5.97 -45.81 4.41
C GLU A 660 -6.06 -44.47 5.15
N GLY A 661 -6.47 -43.43 4.46
CA GLY A 661 -6.71 -42.13 5.08
C GLY A 661 -7.51 -41.19 4.19
N VAL A 662 -7.73 -39.97 4.70
CA VAL A 662 -8.47 -38.91 4.01
C VAL A 662 -7.60 -37.68 3.83
N GLY A 663 -7.76 -37.01 2.68
CA GLY A 663 -7.15 -35.72 2.40
C GLY A 663 -5.63 -35.78 2.22
N SER A 664 -5.00 -34.60 2.30
CA SER A 664 -3.55 -34.43 2.11
C SER A 664 -2.99 -33.40 3.10
N GLY A 665 -1.82 -33.69 3.67
CA GLY A 665 -1.16 -32.83 4.67
C GLY A 665 -1.41 -33.26 6.12
N HIS A 666 -1.04 -32.38 7.06
CA HIS A 666 -1.07 -32.67 8.50
C HIS A 666 -2.45 -32.46 9.16
N GLY A 667 -3.42 -31.88 8.43
CA GLY A 667 -4.81 -31.73 8.91
C GLY A 667 -4.99 -30.74 10.07
N LEU A 668 -4.11 -29.74 10.20
CA LEU A 668 -4.17 -28.71 11.25
C LEU A 668 -4.31 -27.33 10.59
N GLY A 669 -5.05 -26.44 11.24
CA GLY A 669 -5.25 -25.06 10.79
C GLY A 669 -5.97 -24.94 9.45
N LEU A 670 -5.50 -24.04 8.59
CA LEU A 670 -6.21 -23.73 7.35
C LEU A 670 -6.06 -24.85 6.31
N SER A 671 -7.18 -25.45 5.91
CA SER A 671 -7.25 -26.38 4.78
C SER A 671 -7.58 -25.61 3.49
N ILE A 672 -6.71 -25.71 2.47
CA ILE A 672 -6.87 -25.02 1.18
C ILE A 672 -8.20 -25.43 0.52
N LEU A 673 -8.50 -26.72 0.46
CA LEU A 673 -9.74 -27.21 -0.14
C LEU A 673 -10.98 -26.80 0.66
N ARG A 674 -10.90 -26.75 2.00
CA ARG A 674 -11.99 -26.26 2.85
C ARG A 674 -12.22 -24.77 2.65
N ALA A 675 -11.15 -23.97 2.62
CA ALA A 675 -11.21 -22.54 2.38
C ALA A 675 -11.85 -22.23 1.04
N GLN A 676 -11.50 -22.99 -0.01
CA GLN A 676 -12.14 -22.88 -1.31
C GLN A 676 -13.65 -23.15 -1.23
N ALA A 677 -14.07 -24.27 -0.64
CA ALA A 677 -15.49 -24.60 -0.51
C ALA A 677 -16.28 -23.55 0.28
N LEU A 678 -15.69 -22.98 1.35
CA LEU A 678 -16.31 -21.90 2.12
C LEU A 678 -16.43 -20.61 1.31
N ALA A 679 -15.41 -20.25 0.53
CA ALA A 679 -15.47 -19.09 -0.35
C ALA A 679 -16.55 -19.25 -1.42
N GLU A 680 -16.68 -20.44 -2.01
CA GLU A 680 -17.76 -20.79 -2.96
C GLU A 680 -19.14 -20.70 -2.30
N ALA A 681 -19.24 -20.99 -1.00
CA ALA A 681 -20.44 -20.78 -0.18
C ALA A 681 -20.66 -19.32 0.28
N GLY A 682 -19.85 -18.37 -0.19
CA GLY A 682 -20.01 -16.93 0.09
C GLY A 682 -19.36 -16.43 1.38
N TYR A 683 -18.54 -17.25 2.05
CA TYR A 683 -17.86 -16.84 3.28
C TYR A 683 -16.77 -15.80 2.98
N SER A 684 -16.65 -14.83 3.88
CA SER A 684 -15.58 -13.83 3.87
C SER A 684 -14.24 -14.41 4.31
N ALA A 685 -13.14 -13.71 3.99
CA ALA A 685 -11.80 -14.13 4.40
C ALA A 685 -11.67 -14.22 5.93
N GLU A 686 -12.27 -13.28 6.67
CA GLU A 686 -12.34 -13.32 8.14
C GLU A 686 -13.03 -14.59 8.64
N GLN A 687 -14.20 -14.94 8.08
CA GLN A 687 -14.93 -16.14 8.50
C GLN A 687 -14.15 -17.42 8.20
N ILE A 688 -13.43 -17.47 7.08
CA ILE A 688 -12.56 -18.61 6.73
C ILE A 688 -11.40 -18.75 7.73
N LEU A 689 -10.76 -17.64 8.12
CA LEU A 689 -9.70 -17.66 9.12
C LEU A 689 -10.23 -18.09 10.50
N ARG A 690 -11.44 -17.64 10.87
CA ARG A 690 -12.10 -18.08 12.11
C ARG A 690 -12.48 -19.56 12.09
N ASP A 691 -13.00 -20.09 10.98
CA ASP A 691 -13.28 -21.54 10.80
C ASP A 691 -12.00 -22.37 10.99
N ALA A 692 -10.85 -21.86 10.50
CA ALA A 692 -9.58 -22.57 10.58
C ALA A 692 -8.91 -22.54 11.97
N PHE A 693 -9.05 -21.45 12.74
CA PHE A 693 -8.23 -21.21 13.93
C PHE A 693 -9.00 -20.87 15.22
N THR A 694 -10.32 -20.71 15.17
CA THR A 694 -11.09 -20.74 16.41
C THR A 694 -11.08 -22.18 16.89
N ALA A 695 -10.70 -22.42 18.15
CA ALA A 695 -10.60 -23.76 18.72
C ALA A 695 -11.79 -24.62 18.24
N ALA A 696 -11.48 -25.74 17.58
CA ALA A 696 -12.36 -26.89 17.58
C ALA A 696 -12.43 -27.36 19.04
N GLY A 697 -13.22 -26.64 19.81
CA GLY A 697 -13.38 -26.74 21.25
C GLY A 697 -14.86 -26.74 21.57
N GLU A 698 -15.55 -27.76 21.04
CA GLU A 698 -16.34 -28.70 21.85
C GLU A 698 -16.10 -30.12 21.35
#